data_AF-A0A3S1C686-F1
#
_entry.id   AF-A0A3S1C686-F1
#
_cell.length_a   1.000
_cell.length_b   1.000
_cell.length_c   1.000
_cell.angle_alpha   90.00
_cell.angle_beta   90.00
_cell.angle_gamma   90.00
#
_symmetry.space_group_name_H-M   'P 1'
#
loop_
_entity.id
_entity.type
_entity.pdbx_description
1 polymer ?
#
loop_
_entity_poly.entity_id
_entity_poly.type
_entity_poly.pdbx_seq_one_letter_code
_entity_poly.pdbx_strand_id
1 'polypeptide(L)'
;MPKHKTQDEFIKEAQAKHGDFYDYSKALYISSNTKVIVICPQHGEFQITPSHHLQGVGCRKCFNERMRNDQNNIIAKFRQTHGEYYNYDKVIYKRIDLKVTIECPLHGDFEQVSAAHIAGSGCSKCAVERQALSNEEFIRKAQIKHEYKYDYSQVIYINNSTKVAIICPDHGLFHQQPNNHLRGNQCPQCSKEAITEAKHGFKYKNVSYPSIKSACKLLGKDYWIVLKRLDAGWTLEQAFDNEPHNPRHPFEFDGIVYNGIEDAVRKLNTPISSTTVRRRLAEGMNKEQALFTPPKFGYDNGVIYVITNSINGKQYVGLTTTSIEERWERHLEQVSRKEASLIHKAIAEFGEENFTLEVIDQASDIGELRIKEREWIKKLNTLKPKGYNVTLGGEMGGAPGKPTRLPGDPTLYPSVQAAAQALAEREGISQEAAEKRIYTGRVDANKPHGMSKTKIYKYWDRLVHQSANPNSKEYNGYIICENWKHFHKFFEEMNEGYQEGLCLKLIDPSLPYSKENCSWVPKSELHKIHGMVGTRLYGLWTNLVRNIANPESDAYRGTPIDDRWRNFILFYEDMGNEYEEGKLLQLKNSSQPYSKDNCQWVWQHGKQQAHPLFGSYLYKLWRRIVNESCNPQSKNYNGSEICERWCDFALFCEDMALTYKKGLKLIKLNSNMPYSPDNCEWKNNREAAQTHGMVGTKFYQIWARLKHHRTNPTAKNYEGTSLCKSWQMFENFKADMYDSYQEGMGLKLIDPSKPYSKENCCWMTRCDLLKKHPISDSKD
;
A
#
# COMPACT_ATOMS: atom_id res chain seq x y z
N MET A 1 30.41 -44.79 -38.22
CA MET A 1 29.61 -45.31 -37.08
C MET A 1 30.35 -44.98 -35.80
N PRO A 2 29.70 -44.45 -34.75
CA PRO A 2 30.37 -44.18 -33.47
C PRO A 2 30.85 -45.51 -32.87
N LYS A 3 32.11 -45.58 -32.45
CA LYS A 3 32.67 -46.76 -31.77
C LYS A 3 31.82 -47.06 -30.52
N HIS A 4 31.30 -48.28 -30.40
CA HIS A 4 30.66 -48.75 -29.18
C HIS A 4 31.72 -48.83 -28.07
N LYS A 5 31.44 -48.21 -26.92
CA LYS A 5 32.34 -48.26 -25.77
C LYS A 5 32.41 -49.69 -25.23
N THR A 6 33.58 -50.10 -24.75
CA THR A 6 33.74 -51.39 -24.08
C THR A 6 33.32 -51.29 -22.60
N GLN A 7 33.12 -52.44 -21.93
CA GLN A 7 32.79 -52.48 -20.51
C GLN A 7 33.86 -51.81 -19.64
N ASP A 8 35.13 -52.02 -19.95
CA ASP A 8 36.25 -51.42 -19.23
C ASP A 8 36.33 -49.90 -19.44
N GLU A 9 36.01 -49.42 -20.65
CA GLU A 9 35.94 -47.98 -20.95
C GLU A 9 34.82 -47.30 -20.14
N PHE A 10 33.65 -47.93 -20.03
CA PHE A 10 32.56 -47.43 -19.19
C PHE A 10 32.96 -47.35 -17.71
N ILE A 11 33.57 -48.40 -17.17
CA ILE A 11 33.96 -48.44 -15.75
C ILE A 11 35.03 -47.38 -15.46
N LYS A 12 36.05 -47.23 -16.32
CA LYS A 12 37.09 -46.19 -16.17
C LYS A 12 36.50 -44.79 -16.21
N GLU A 13 35.58 -44.50 -17.12
CA GLU A 13 34.92 -43.19 -17.18
C GLU A 13 34.00 -42.95 -15.97
N ALA A 14 33.31 -43.98 -15.48
CA ALA A 14 32.46 -43.88 -14.31
C ALA A 14 33.27 -43.64 -13.02
N GLN A 15 34.41 -44.31 -12.87
CA GLN A 15 35.39 -44.06 -11.79
C GLN A 15 36.01 -42.67 -11.90
N ALA A 16 36.32 -42.18 -13.11
CA ALA A 16 36.80 -40.81 -13.28
C ALA A 16 35.77 -39.75 -12.85
N LYS A 17 34.48 -40.07 -12.93
CA LYS A 17 33.38 -39.16 -12.53
C LYS A 17 33.01 -39.21 -11.06
N HIS A 18 32.97 -40.41 -10.48
CA HIS A 18 32.48 -40.63 -9.11
C HIS A 18 33.59 -41.01 -8.12
N GLY A 19 34.84 -41.11 -8.58
CA GLY A 19 35.95 -41.70 -7.82
C GLY A 19 35.70 -43.19 -7.54
N ASP A 20 36.32 -43.69 -6.46
CA ASP A 20 36.17 -45.08 -6.00
C ASP A 20 34.92 -45.28 -5.11
N PHE A 21 33.94 -44.37 -5.20
CA PHE A 21 32.77 -44.39 -4.32
C PHE A 21 31.76 -45.49 -4.64
N TYR A 22 31.66 -45.94 -5.90
CA TYR A 22 30.72 -46.98 -6.30
C TYR A 22 31.45 -48.25 -6.72
N ASP A 23 30.88 -49.40 -6.39
CA ASP A 23 31.37 -50.69 -6.85
C ASP A 23 30.62 -51.11 -8.13
N TYR A 24 31.40 -51.47 -9.15
CA TYR A 24 30.94 -51.86 -10.49
C TYR A 24 31.10 -53.37 -10.75
N SER A 25 31.37 -54.17 -9.72
CA SER A 25 31.55 -55.63 -9.81
C SER A 25 30.38 -56.36 -10.51
N LYS A 26 29.17 -55.80 -10.48
CA LYS A 26 27.96 -56.32 -11.14
C LYS A 26 27.51 -55.53 -12.37
N ALA A 27 28.32 -54.58 -12.85
CA ALA A 27 27.96 -53.73 -13.98
C ALA A 27 28.23 -54.44 -15.32
N LEU A 28 27.17 -54.88 -16.00
CA LEU A 28 27.24 -55.48 -17.33
C LEU A 28 26.87 -54.45 -18.40
N TYR A 29 27.88 -53.87 -19.04
CA TYR A 29 27.68 -52.82 -20.05
C TYR A 29 27.31 -53.41 -21.42
N ILE A 30 26.13 -53.06 -21.93
CA ILE A 30 25.66 -53.45 -23.27
C ILE A 30 25.53 -52.22 -24.19
N SER A 31 24.94 -51.13 -23.69
CA SER A 31 24.80 -49.88 -24.44
C SER A 31 24.68 -48.68 -23.49
N SER A 32 24.77 -47.45 -24.01
CA SER A 32 24.60 -46.22 -23.22
C SER A 32 23.21 -46.06 -22.59
N ASN A 33 22.21 -46.76 -23.12
CA ASN A 33 20.80 -46.63 -22.73
C ASN A 33 20.27 -47.86 -21.99
N THR A 34 21.00 -48.97 -21.99
CA THR A 34 20.65 -50.18 -21.23
C THR A 34 21.10 -50.02 -19.79
N LYS A 35 20.21 -50.25 -18.82
CA LYS A 35 20.53 -50.08 -17.40
C LYS A 35 21.59 -51.09 -16.95
N VAL A 36 22.54 -50.62 -16.14
CA VAL A 36 23.55 -51.42 -15.46
C VAL A 36 23.29 -51.43 -13.95
N ILE A 37 23.76 -52.47 -13.26
CA ILE A 37 23.71 -52.56 -11.81
C ILE A 37 24.99 -51.94 -11.24
N VAL A 38 24.83 -50.94 -10.38
CA VAL A 38 25.92 -50.28 -9.65
C VAL A 38 25.65 -50.44 -8.16
N ILE A 39 26.68 -50.69 -7.37
CA ILE A 39 26.56 -50.92 -5.94
C ILE A 39 26.98 -49.65 -5.19
N CYS A 40 26.04 -49.09 -4.45
CA CYS A 40 26.32 -48.01 -3.51
C CYS A 40 26.77 -48.60 -2.16
N PRO A 41 27.91 -48.17 -1.59
CA PRO A 41 28.37 -48.68 -0.29
C PRO A 41 27.37 -48.50 0.86
N GLN A 42 26.48 -47.50 0.74
CA GLN A 42 25.51 -47.14 1.79
C GLN A 42 24.12 -47.75 1.58
N HIS A 43 23.70 -47.96 0.33
CA HIS A 43 22.31 -48.34 0.01
C HIS A 43 22.17 -49.63 -0.80
N GLY A 44 23.28 -50.30 -1.08
CA GLY A 44 23.33 -51.52 -1.85
C GLY A 44 23.14 -51.30 -3.35
N GLU A 45 22.67 -52.34 -4.04
CA GLU A 45 22.54 -52.39 -5.49
C GLU A 45 21.43 -51.48 -6.00
N PHE A 46 21.71 -50.74 -7.08
CA PHE A 46 20.71 -49.96 -7.80
C PHE A 46 20.97 -49.96 -9.31
N GLN A 47 19.91 -49.75 -10.10
CA GLN A 47 20.00 -49.73 -11.56
C GLN A 47 20.03 -48.31 -12.09
N ILE A 48 20.96 -48.02 -13.00
CA ILE A 48 21.10 -46.72 -13.68
C ILE A 48 21.56 -46.90 -15.12
N THR A 49 21.19 -45.99 -16.02
CA THR A 49 21.71 -46.01 -17.40
C THR A 49 23.14 -45.45 -17.44
N PRO A 50 24.09 -46.07 -18.18
CA PRO A 50 25.46 -45.58 -18.29
C PRO A 50 25.58 -44.12 -18.72
N SER A 51 24.77 -43.68 -19.70
CA SER A 51 24.74 -42.28 -20.14
C SER A 51 24.44 -41.30 -19.00
N HIS A 52 23.46 -41.61 -18.17
CA HIS A 52 23.04 -40.75 -17.06
C HIS A 52 24.03 -40.83 -15.89
N HIS A 53 24.60 -42.02 -15.65
CA HIS A 53 25.61 -42.21 -14.62
C HIS A 53 26.91 -41.43 -14.92
N LEU A 54 27.37 -41.44 -16.18
CA LEU A 54 28.54 -40.68 -16.65
C LEU A 54 28.32 -39.15 -16.65
N GLN A 55 27.06 -38.69 -16.62
CA GLN A 55 26.72 -37.27 -16.38
C GLN A 55 26.87 -36.85 -14.91
N GLY A 56 27.29 -37.75 -14.02
CA GLY A 56 27.49 -37.48 -12.59
C GLY A 56 26.28 -37.81 -11.72
N VAL A 57 25.28 -38.52 -12.24
CA VAL A 57 24.11 -38.94 -11.46
C VAL A 57 24.39 -40.26 -10.74
N GLY A 58 24.25 -40.26 -9.41
CA GLY A 58 24.54 -41.40 -8.53
C GLY A 58 23.31 -42.01 -7.89
N CYS A 59 23.50 -42.65 -6.72
CA CYS A 59 22.44 -43.28 -5.95
C CYS A 59 21.35 -42.27 -5.52
N ARG A 60 20.09 -42.53 -5.89
CA ARG A 60 18.94 -41.67 -5.54
C ARG A 60 18.68 -41.60 -4.03
N LYS A 61 19.02 -42.65 -3.28
CA LYS A 61 18.89 -42.66 -1.82
C LYS A 61 19.93 -41.75 -1.16
N CYS A 62 21.21 -41.80 -1.57
CA CYS A 62 22.23 -40.83 -1.15
C CYS A 62 21.84 -39.38 -1.48
N PHE A 63 21.28 -39.15 -2.67
CA PHE A 63 20.79 -37.83 -3.07
C PHE A 63 19.67 -37.35 -2.13
N ASN A 64 18.69 -38.19 -1.83
CA ASN A 64 17.57 -37.85 -0.95
C ASN A 64 18.02 -37.64 0.51
N GLU A 65 19.01 -38.39 0.99
CA GLU A 65 19.56 -38.24 2.34
C GLU A 65 20.36 -36.95 2.50
N ARG A 66 21.16 -36.54 1.51
CA ARG A 66 21.76 -35.19 1.46
C ARG A 66 20.71 -34.07 1.47
N MET A 67 19.51 -34.35 0.96
CA MET A 67 18.40 -33.40 0.88
C MET A 67 17.50 -33.38 2.12
N ARG A 68 17.66 -34.33 3.06
CA ARG A 68 16.96 -34.28 4.36
C ARG A 68 17.71 -33.35 5.30
N ASN A 69 17.16 -32.17 5.55
CA ASN A 69 17.66 -31.31 6.61
C ASN A 69 17.20 -31.88 7.96
N ASP A 70 18.11 -32.06 8.89
CA ASP A 70 17.83 -32.22 10.31
C ASP A 70 18.10 -30.89 11.05
N GLN A 71 17.92 -30.90 12.37
CA GLN A 71 18.10 -29.73 13.23
C GLN A 71 19.51 -29.11 13.11
N ASN A 72 20.55 -29.92 12.98
CA ASN A 72 21.93 -29.42 12.95
C ASN A 72 22.32 -28.95 11.55
N ASN A 73 21.89 -29.68 10.51
CA ASN A 73 22.12 -29.35 9.12
C ASN A 73 21.43 -28.03 8.73
N ILE A 74 20.21 -27.78 9.20
CA ILE A 74 19.52 -26.52 8.88
C ILE A 74 20.22 -25.30 9.52
N ILE A 75 20.68 -25.43 10.77
CA ILE A 75 21.43 -24.36 11.47
C ILE A 75 22.77 -24.12 10.77
N ALA A 76 23.47 -25.17 10.33
CA ALA A 76 24.70 -25.02 9.55
C ALA A 76 24.46 -24.26 8.23
N LYS A 77 23.33 -24.51 7.54
CA LYS A 77 22.94 -23.76 6.33
C LYS A 77 22.58 -22.30 6.62
N PHE A 78 21.94 -22.03 7.75
CA PHE A 78 21.68 -20.65 8.20
C PHE A 78 22.99 -19.90 8.44
N ARG A 79 23.94 -20.50 9.16
CA ARG A 79 25.28 -19.97 9.40
C ARG A 79 26.10 -19.79 8.13
N GLN A 80 25.96 -20.68 7.14
CA GLN A 80 26.63 -20.52 5.85
C GLN A 80 26.16 -19.25 5.11
N THR A 81 24.89 -18.87 5.27
CA THR A 81 24.29 -17.74 4.56
C THR A 81 24.50 -16.42 5.29
N HIS A 82 24.33 -16.41 6.62
CA HIS A 82 24.32 -15.19 7.45
C HIS A 82 25.52 -15.07 8.40
N GLY A 83 26.44 -16.04 8.40
CA GLY A 83 27.50 -16.15 9.39
C GLY A 83 26.95 -16.37 10.80
N GLU A 84 27.71 -15.95 11.81
CA GLU A 84 27.31 -15.98 13.23
C GLU A 84 26.51 -14.73 13.65
N TYR A 85 25.86 -14.04 12.70
CA TYR A 85 25.14 -12.80 12.99
C TYR A 85 23.83 -13.00 13.75
N TYR A 86 23.12 -14.11 13.52
CA TYR A 86 21.86 -14.45 14.20
C TYR A 86 22.08 -15.53 15.24
N ASN A 87 21.29 -15.51 16.32
CA ASN A 87 21.24 -16.60 17.28
C ASN A 87 20.12 -17.60 16.88
N TYR A 88 20.46 -18.89 16.86
CA TYR A 88 19.61 -19.99 16.45
C TYR A 88 19.22 -20.95 17.59
N ASP A 89 19.50 -20.61 18.86
CA ASP A 89 19.21 -21.46 20.02
C ASP A 89 17.72 -21.80 20.16
N LYS A 90 16.83 -20.91 19.68
CA LYS A 90 15.38 -21.07 19.70
C LYS A 90 14.80 -21.72 18.44
N VAL A 91 15.63 -22.12 17.48
CA VAL A 91 15.16 -22.76 16.26
C VAL A 91 14.67 -24.17 16.60
N ILE A 92 13.44 -24.49 16.20
CA ILE A 92 12.89 -25.86 16.27
C ILE A 92 12.48 -26.26 14.86
N TYR A 93 13.33 -27.08 14.22
CA TYR A 93 13.14 -27.47 12.82
C TYR A 93 12.26 -28.72 12.70
N LYS A 94 11.23 -28.60 11.86
CA LYS A 94 10.35 -29.72 11.47
C LYS A 94 10.35 -29.92 9.96
N ARG A 95 10.15 -28.85 9.18
CA ARG A 95 10.07 -28.86 7.72
C ARG A 95 10.52 -27.52 7.13
N ILE A 96 10.97 -27.52 5.88
CA ILE A 96 11.66 -26.37 5.25
C ILE A 96 10.75 -25.16 4.92
N ASP A 97 9.47 -25.42 4.70
CA ASP A 97 8.41 -24.44 4.39
C ASP A 97 7.74 -23.87 5.66
N LEU A 98 8.06 -24.41 6.83
CA LEU A 98 7.56 -23.89 8.10
C LEU A 98 8.47 -22.77 8.62
N LYS A 99 7.84 -21.87 9.37
CA LYS A 99 8.53 -20.79 10.07
C LYS A 99 9.30 -21.34 11.27
N VAL A 100 10.47 -20.78 11.50
CA VAL A 100 11.30 -20.98 12.68
C VAL A 100 11.53 -19.64 13.37
N THR A 101 11.71 -19.68 14.69
CA THR A 101 12.04 -18.50 15.50
C THR A 101 13.54 -18.30 15.50
N ILE A 102 13.98 -17.13 15.05
CA ILE A 102 15.39 -16.74 14.94
C ILE A 102 15.57 -15.46 15.74
N GLU A 103 16.67 -15.35 16.48
CA GLU A 103 16.95 -14.19 17.30
C GLU A 103 17.91 -13.23 16.60
N CYS A 104 17.45 -11.99 16.39
CA CYS A 104 18.26 -10.90 15.86
C CYS A 104 18.92 -10.13 17.01
N PRO A 105 20.25 -9.86 16.95
CA PRO A 105 20.94 -9.12 18.02
C PRO A 105 20.39 -7.71 18.25
N LEU A 106 19.79 -7.09 17.23
CA LEU A 106 19.30 -5.70 17.29
C LEU A 106 17.80 -5.61 17.60
N HIS A 107 17.00 -6.56 17.12
CA HIS A 107 15.54 -6.44 17.13
C HIS A 107 14.82 -7.57 17.87
N GLY A 108 15.57 -8.48 18.48
CA GLY A 108 15.06 -9.64 19.20
C GLY A 108 14.51 -10.73 18.28
N ASP A 109 13.64 -11.57 18.84
CA ASP A 109 13.07 -12.73 18.16
C ASP A 109 12.16 -12.33 16.99
N PHE A 110 12.32 -13.02 15.86
CA PHE A 110 11.45 -12.90 14.71
C PHE A 110 11.23 -14.27 14.05
N GLU A 111 10.09 -14.42 13.37
CA GLU A 111 9.76 -15.65 12.66
C GLU A 111 10.05 -15.53 11.17
N GLN A 112 10.67 -16.57 10.60
CA GLN A 112 10.92 -16.64 9.16
C GLN A 112 10.88 -18.08 8.65
N VAL A 113 10.44 -18.27 7.41
CA VAL A 113 10.44 -19.59 6.74
C VAL A 113 11.89 -20.04 6.51
N SER A 114 12.21 -21.28 6.87
CA SER A 114 13.58 -21.82 6.79
C SER A 114 14.17 -21.72 5.37
N ALA A 115 13.39 -22.02 4.32
CA ALA A 115 13.81 -21.87 2.93
C ALA A 115 14.18 -20.42 2.57
N ALA A 116 13.39 -19.45 3.02
CA ALA A 116 13.62 -18.03 2.73
C ALA A 116 14.86 -17.51 3.46
N HIS A 117 15.10 -18.00 4.68
CA HIS A 117 16.28 -17.63 5.46
C HIS A 117 17.58 -18.13 4.79
N ILE A 118 17.59 -19.38 4.30
CA ILE A 118 18.71 -19.93 3.49
C ILE A 118 18.91 -19.14 2.20
N ALA A 119 17.84 -18.64 1.58
CA ALA A 119 17.94 -17.79 0.39
C ALA A 119 18.49 -16.38 0.66
N GLY A 120 18.91 -16.08 1.89
CA GLY A 120 19.51 -14.79 2.27
C GLY A 120 18.53 -13.77 2.83
N SER A 121 17.26 -14.14 3.04
CA SER A 121 16.33 -13.26 3.76
C SER A 121 16.71 -13.21 5.24
N GLY A 122 16.81 -12.02 5.81
CA GLY A 122 17.11 -11.81 7.23
C GLY A 122 15.96 -11.16 7.98
N CYS A 123 16.28 -10.57 9.13
CA CYS A 123 15.34 -9.77 9.91
C CYS A 123 14.80 -8.60 9.07
N SER A 124 13.47 -8.47 8.99
CA SER A 124 12.79 -7.44 8.20
C SER A 124 13.09 -6.02 8.71
N LYS A 125 13.26 -5.84 10.02
CA LYS A 125 13.63 -4.55 10.62
C LYS A 125 15.06 -4.15 10.25
N CYS A 126 16.02 -5.07 10.34
CA CYS A 126 17.38 -4.86 9.84
C CYS A 126 17.40 -4.54 8.34
N ALA A 127 16.56 -5.20 7.53
CA ALA A 127 16.50 -4.95 6.09
C ALA A 127 15.99 -3.54 5.77
N VAL A 128 15.01 -3.04 6.54
CA VAL A 128 14.51 -1.66 6.43
C VAL A 128 15.58 -0.65 6.86
N GLU A 129 16.31 -0.93 7.94
CA GLU A 129 17.38 -0.06 8.44
C GLU A 129 18.60 -0.03 7.50
N ARG A 130 18.99 -1.16 6.91
CA ARG A 130 20.07 -1.23 5.90
C ARG A 130 19.71 -0.55 4.58
N GLN A 131 18.42 -0.37 4.28
CA GLN A 131 17.92 0.37 3.11
C GLN A 131 17.65 1.86 3.38
N ALA A 132 17.77 2.31 4.63
CA ALA A 132 17.61 3.72 4.96
C ALA A 132 18.88 4.48 4.52
N LEU A 133 18.80 5.17 3.38
CA LEU A 133 19.77 6.20 3.00
C LEU A 133 19.96 7.17 4.16
N SER A 134 21.18 7.66 4.38
CA SER A 134 21.35 8.80 5.29
C SER A 134 20.67 10.04 4.70
N ASN A 135 20.39 11.04 5.54
CA ASN A 135 19.79 12.29 5.07
C ASN A 135 20.66 12.96 3.99
N GLU A 136 21.98 12.93 4.19
CA GLU A 136 22.97 13.47 3.26
C GLU A 136 22.99 12.69 1.94
N GLU A 137 22.88 11.37 1.99
CA GLU A 137 22.91 10.54 0.79
C GLU A 137 21.64 10.69 -0.06
N PHE A 138 20.48 10.84 0.60
CA PHE A 138 19.23 11.19 -0.09
C PHE A 138 19.35 12.54 -0.79
N ILE A 139 19.82 13.58 -0.10
CA ILE A 139 19.97 14.93 -0.65
C ILE A 139 20.90 14.91 -1.88
N ARG A 140 22.04 14.22 -1.78
CA ARG A 140 22.99 14.10 -2.90
C ARG A 140 22.34 13.46 -4.13
N LYS A 141 21.61 12.35 -3.95
CA LYS A 141 20.92 11.67 -5.06
C LYS A 141 19.79 12.52 -5.65
N ALA A 142 19.05 13.24 -4.80
CA ALA A 142 17.97 14.13 -5.21
C ALA A 142 18.50 15.33 -6.02
N GLN A 143 19.60 15.94 -5.58
CA GLN A 143 20.28 17.02 -6.29
C GLN A 143 20.74 16.60 -7.69
N ILE A 144 21.40 15.43 -7.81
CA ILE A 144 21.83 14.92 -9.12
C ILE A 144 20.62 14.67 -10.02
N LYS A 145 19.54 14.09 -9.47
CA LYS A 145 18.34 13.73 -10.25
C LYS A 145 17.61 14.94 -10.84
N HIS A 146 17.64 16.07 -10.13
CA HIS A 146 16.95 17.31 -10.52
C HIS A 146 17.92 18.42 -10.90
N GLU A 147 19.16 18.09 -11.27
CA GLU A 147 20.18 19.04 -11.72
C GLU A 147 20.33 20.25 -10.78
N TYR A 148 20.32 19.99 -9.47
CA TYR A 148 20.43 20.99 -8.40
C TYR A 148 19.32 22.05 -8.37
N LYS A 149 18.17 21.77 -9.00
CA LYS A 149 17.02 22.70 -9.06
C LYS A 149 16.38 23.00 -7.71
N TYR A 150 16.30 22.03 -6.80
CA TYR A 150 15.57 22.17 -5.54
C TYR A 150 16.48 22.45 -4.34
N ASP A 151 15.98 23.22 -3.38
CA ASP A 151 16.62 23.40 -2.08
C ASP A 151 16.09 22.35 -1.09
N TYR A 152 17.03 21.62 -0.49
CA TYR A 152 16.78 20.54 0.47
C TYR A 152 17.14 20.92 1.91
N SER A 153 17.34 22.21 2.20
CA SER A 153 17.71 22.74 3.52
C SER A 153 16.75 22.36 4.67
N GLN A 154 15.51 21.97 4.34
CA GLN A 154 14.47 21.54 5.29
C GLN A 154 14.16 20.04 5.22
N VAL A 155 14.94 19.26 4.47
CA VAL A 155 14.73 17.82 4.37
C VAL A 155 15.23 17.12 5.63
N ILE A 156 14.33 16.33 6.22
CA ILE A 156 14.63 15.34 7.25
C ILE A 156 14.17 13.98 6.72
N TYR A 157 15.10 13.24 6.13
CA TYR A 157 14.85 11.91 5.59
C TYR A 157 14.75 10.89 6.73
N ILE A 158 13.66 10.13 6.75
CA ILE A 158 13.41 9.05 7.71
C ILE A 158 13.38 7.72 6.96
N ASN A 159 12.61 7.64 5.87
CA ASN A 159 12.52 6.49 4.97
C ASN A 159 11.92 6.92 3.63
N ASN A 160 11.84 6.00 2.67
CA ASN A 160 11.37 6.27 1.31
C ASN A 160 9.86 6.63 1.18
N SER A 161 9.07 6.36 2.21
CA SER A 161 7.60 6.49 2.19
C SER A 161 7.10 7.73 2.94
N THR A 162 7.85 8.21 3.93
CA THR A 162 7.54 9.42 4.70
C THR A 162 7.83 10.66 3.87
N LYS A 163 6.85 11.55 3.72
CA LYS A 163 7.02 12.79 2.95
C LYS A 163 8.08 13.69 3.58
N VAL A 164 8.95 14.23 2.73
CA VAL A 164 9.97 15.23 3.09
C VAL A 164 9.56 16.61 2.56
N ALA A 165 9.99 17.65 3.25
CA ALA A 165 9.76 19.04 2.85
C ALA A 165 10.89 19.51 1.94
N ILE A 166 10.56 19.83 0.69
CA ILE A 166 11.50 20.24 -0.37
C ILE A 166 11.09 21.65 -0.79
N ILE A 167 12.06 22.51 -1.08
CA ILE A 167 11.81 23.88 -1.50
C ILE A 167 12.03 23.96 -3.01
N CYS A 168 10.98 24.33 -3.72
CA CYS A 168 11.08 24.75 -5.12
C CYS A 168 11.50 26.23 -5.17
N PRO A 169 12.46 26.61 -6.03
CA PRO A 169 12.83 28.01 -6.21
C PRO A 169 11.66 28.87 -6.70
N ASP A 170 10.78 28.29 -7.53
CA ASP A 170 9.67 29.00 -8.17
C ASP A 170 8.40 29.03 -7.31
N HIS A 171 8.11 27.94 -6.57
CA HIS A 171 6.82 27.75 -5.87
C HIS A 171 6.92 27.55 -4.38
N GLY A 172 8.13 27.65 -3.82
CA GLY A 172 8.38 27.53 -2.40
C GLY A 172 8.23 26.10 -1.85
N LEU A 173 7.89 26.00 -0.57
CA LEU A 173 7.90 24.75 0.19
C LEU A 173 6.78 23.79 -0.23
N PHE A 174 7.13 22.56 -0.57
CA PHE A 174 6.18 21.48 -0.86
C PHE A 174 6.60 20.16 -0.22
N HIS A 175 5.65 19.24 -0.09
CA HIS A 175 5.88 17.94 0.54
C HIS A 175 5.76 16.81 -0.48
N GLN A 176 6.78 15.95 -0.57
CA GLN A 176 6.80 14.83 -1.49
C GLN A 176 7.50 13.61 -0.88
N GLN A 177 7.12 12.40 -1.28
CA GLN A 177 7.81 11.18 -0.84
C GLN A 177 9.19 11.08 -1.50
N PRO A 178 10.26 10.73 -0.75
CA PRO A 178 11.61 10.57 -1.28
C PRO A 178 11.71 9.65 -2.50
N ASN A 179 11.00 8.51 -2.48
CA ASN A 179 10.98 7.59 -3.62
C ASN A 179 10.43 8.21 -4.90
N ASN A 180 9.35 8.98 -4.80
CA ASN A 180 8.71 9.67 -5.92
C ASN A 180 9.58 10.80 -6.43
N HIS A 181 10.25 11.51 -5.52
CA HIS A 181 11.16 12.58 -5.87
C HIS A 181 12.39 12.05 -6.63
N LEU A 182 13.01 10.96 -6.16
CA LEU A 182 14.14 10.30 -6.83
C LEU A 182 13.77 9.68 -8.19
N ARG A 183 12.48 9.41 -8.45
CA ARG A 183 12.00 9.01 -9.79
C ARG A 183 11.96 10.16 -10.80
N GLY A 184 12.09 11.41 -10.35
CA GLY A 184 12.09 12.60 -11.20
C GLY A 184 10.78 13.41 -11.17
N ASN A 185 9.87 13.14 -10.24
CA ASN A 185 8.66 13.94 -10.12
C ASN A 185 9.00 15.37 -9.66
N GLN A 186 8.50 16.36 -10.39
CA GLN A 186 8.68 17.77 -10.05
C GLN A 186 7.78 18.20 -8.88
N CYS A 187 7.91 19.47 -8.45
CA CYS A 187 6.97 20.05 -7.51
C CYS A 187 5.54 20.10 -8.11
N PRO A 188 4.47 20.03 -7.29
CA PRO A 188 3.09 19.96 -7.79
C PRO A 188 2.71 21.14 -8.69
N GLN A 189 3.26 22.33 -8.40
CA GLN A 189 2.97 23.54 -9.17
C GLN A 189 3.79 23.60 -10.45
N CYS A 190 5.10 23.33 -10.43
CA CYS A 190 5.94 23.06 -11.60
C CYS A 190 5.31 22.02 -12.55
N SER A 191 4.78 20.93 -11.99
CA SER A 191 4.11 19.88 -12.75
C SER A 191 2.82 20.37 -13.37
N LYS A 192 2.02 21.16 -12.64
CA LYS A 192 0.82 21.82 -13.19
C LYS A 192 1.19 22.84 -14.27
N GLU A 193 2.27 23.59 -14.08
CA GLU A 193 2.77 24.61 -15.01
C GLU A 193 3.26 23.98 -16.31
N ALA A 194 4.06 22.91 -16.23
CA ALA A 194 4.41 22.10 -17.40
C ALA A 194 3.16 21.51 -18.08
N ILE A 195 2.14 21.10 -17.31
CA ILE A 195 0.85 20.66 -17.86
C ILE A 195 0.09 21.84 -18.49
N THR A 196 0.14 23.06 -17.94
CA THR A 196 -0.53 24.25 -18.48
C THR A 196 0.20 24.86 -19.67
N GLU A 197 1.53 24.86 -19.72
CA GLU A 197 2.31 25.16 -20.93
C GLU A 197 1.99 24.13 -22.02
N ALA A 198 1.92 22.84 -21.67
CA ALA A 198 1.43 21.81 -22.59
C ALA A 198 -0.07 21.96 -22.96
N LYS A 199 -0.87 22.73 -22.20
CA LYS A 199 -2.27 23.09 -22.52
C LYS A 199 -2.41 24.35 -23.37
N HIS A 200 -1.39 25.21 -23.48
CA HIS A 200 -1.44 26.36 -24.41
C HIS A 200 -1.34 25.93 -25.88
N GLY A 201 -1.34 24.61 -26.09
CA GLY A 201 -1.23 24.00 -27.38
C GLY A 201 0.18 24.05 -27.92
N PHE A 202 0.44 23.21 -28.90
CA PHE A 202 1.70 23.18 -29.62
C PHE A 202 1.40 23.38 -31.10
N LYS A 203 2.33 24.02 -31.80
CA LYS A 203 2.26 24.12 -33.25
C LYS A 203 2.92 22.89 -33.87
N TYR A 204 2.21 22.25 -34.78
CA TYR A 204 2.72 21.15 -35.59
C TYR A 204 2.29 21.37 -37.05
N LYS A 205 3.25 21.39 -37.98
CA LYS A 205 3.05 21.77 -39.39
C LYS A 205 2.25 23.07 -39.57
N ASN A 206 2.60 24.10 -38.81
CA ASN A 206 1.91 25.40 -38.78
C ASN A 206 0.44 25.39 -38.31
N VAL A 207 -0.06 24.28 -37.79
CA VAL A 207 -1.39 24.18 -37.16
C VAL A 207 -1.22 24.14 -35.64
N SER A 208 -1.99 24.97 -34.92
CA SER A 208 -1.97 24.99 -33.46
C SER A 208 -2.96 23.98 -32.89
N TYR A 209 -2.48 23.06 -32.05
CA TYR A 209 -3.30 22.03 -31.42
C TYR A 209 -3.35 22.22 -29.90
N PRO A 210 -4.54 22.27 -29.26
CA PRO A 210 -4.67 22.48 -27.81
C PRO A 210 -3.99 21.42 -26.93
N SER A 211 -3.76 20.20 -27.45
CA SER A 211 -3.11 19.09 -26.75
C SER A 211 -2.70 17.98 -27.72
N ILE A 212 -1.74 17.13 -27.32
CA ILE A 212 -1.32 15.95 -28.13
C ILE A 212 -2.53 15.06 -28.42
N LYS A 213 -3.44 14.89 -27.46
CA LYS A 213 -4.66 14.11 -27.64
C LYS A 213 -5.61 14.69 -28.70
N SER A 214 -5.72 16.02 -28.75
CA SER A 214 -6.50 16.70 -29.80
C SER A 214 -5.84 16.60 -31.18
N ALA A 215 -4.51 16.71 -31.24
CA ALA A 215 -3.75 16.51 -32.47
C ALA A 215 -3.89 15.08 -32.99
N CYS A 216 -3.71 14.08 -32.13
CA CYS A 216 -3.94 12.67 -32.45
C CYS A 216 -5.35 12.40 -32.99
N LYS A 217 -6.38 13.00 -32.36
CA LYS A 217 -7.77 12.86 -32.81
C LYS A 217 -8.02 13.49 -34.18
N LEU A 218 -7.47 14.68 -34.45
CA LEU A 218 -7.61 15.39 -35.73
C LEU A 218 -6.79 14.76 -36.86
N LEU A 219 -5.59 14.27 -36.54
CA LEU A 219 -4.66 13.65 -37.49
C LEU A 219 -4.90 12.14 -37.67
N GLY A 220 -5.88 11.56 -36.97
CA GLY A 220 -6.20 10.13 -37.03
C GLY A 220 -5.07 9.21 -36.51
N LYS A 221 -4.25 9.68 -35.57
CA LYS A 221 -3.13 8.93 -35.01
C LYS A 221 -3.48 8.38 -33.62
N ASP A 222 -2.96 7.21 -33.27
CA ASP A 222 -3.17 6.63 -31.94
C ASP A 222 -2.42 7.42 -30.86
N TYR A 223 -3.16 7.89 -29.86
CA TYR A 223 -2.63 8.73 -28.79
C TYR A 223 -1.53 8.05 -27.97
N TRP A 224 -1.68 6.76 -27.66
CA TRP A 224 -0.75 6.03 -26.80
C TRP A 224 0.56 5.71 -27.51
N ILE A 225 0.49 5.47 -28.82
CA ILE A 225 1.68 5.27 -29.65
C ILE A 225 2.51 6.57 -29.71
N VAL A 226 1.87 7.71 -29.98
CA VAL A 226 2.56 9.02 -30.04
C VAL A 226 3.18 9.36 -28.68
N LEU A 227 2.45 9.14 -27.57
CA LEU A 227 2.96 9.42 -26.23
C LEU A 227 4.20 8.57 -25.89
N LYS A 228 4.18 7.26 -26.19
CA LYS A 228 5.34 6.38 -25.96
C LYS A 228 6.58 6.78 -26.76
N ARG A 229 6.40 7.32 -27.97
CA ARG A 229 7.52 7.80 -28.80
C ARG A 229 8.15 9.05 -28.19
N LEU A 230 7.32 9.99 -27.75
CA LEU A 230 7.78 11.19 -27.05
C LEU A 230 8.50 10.83 -25.74
N ASP A 231 7.97 9.89 -24.96
CA ASP A 231 8.63 9.38 -23.74
C ASP A 231 9.97 8.68 -24.02
N ALA A 232 10.12 8.10 -25.21
CA ALA A 232 11.37 7.50 -25.70
C ALA A 232 12.35 8.54 -26.29
N GLY A 233 12.04 9.84 -26.18
CA GLY A 233 12.90 10.93 -26.63
C GLY A 233 12.75 11.32 -28.11
N TRP A 234 11.69 10.89 -28.79
CA TRP A 234 11.46 11.24 -30.19
C TRP A 234 10.99 12.69 -30.34
N THR A 235 11.36 13.35 -31.44
CA THR A 235 10.84 14.70 -31.75
C THR A 235 9.34 14.64 -32.09
N LEU A 236 8.65 15.78 -32.04
CA LEU A 236 7.23 15.88 -32.43
C LEU A 236 7.01 15.40 -33.87
N GLU A 237 7.88 15.78 -34.80
CA GLU A 237 7.83 15.30 -36.19
C GLU A 237 8.02 13.79 -36.25
N GLN A 238 9.04 13.24 -35.58
CA GLN A 238 9.26 11.79 -35.56
C GLN A 238 8.08 11.05 -34.93
N ALA A 239 7.48 11.59 -33.88
CA ALA A 239 6.38 10.95 -33.18
C ALA A 239 5.09 10.89 -34.02
N PHE A 240 4.79 11.95 -34.79
CA PHE A 240 3.58 12.06 -35.61
C PHE A 240 3.76 11.56 -37.06
N ASP A 241 4.93 11.72 -37.66
CA ASP A 241 5.21 11.42 -39.08
C ASP A 241 5.88 10.06 -39.31
N ASN A 242 6.78 9.60 -38.42
CA ASN A 242 7.44 8.31 -38.63
C ASN A 242 6.53 7.16 -38.15
N GLU A 243 6.05 6.35 -39.09
CA GLU A 243 5.56 5.02 -38.79
C GLU A 243 6.76 4.07 -38.68
N PRO A 244 7.02 3.42 -37.53
CA PRO A 244 8.02 2.37 -37.46
C PRO A 244 7.45 1.16 -38.20
N HIS A 245 7.82 1.05 -39.47
CA HIS A 245 7.58 -0.11 -40.33
C HIS A 245 8.72 -1.13 -40.15
N ASN A 246 9.01 -1.50 -38.91
CA ASN A 246 9.80 -2.71 -38.67
C ASN A 246 9.06 -3.63 -37.72
N PRO A 247 8.10 -4.41 -38.24
CA PRO A 247 7.37 -5.38 -37.45
C PRO A 247 8.34 -6.41 -36.86
N ARG A 248 8.18 -6.73 -35.57
CA ARG A 248 9.03 -7.72 -34.87
C ARG A 248 8.93 -9.11 -35.52
N HIS A 249 7.79 -9.41 -36.14
CA HIS A 249 7.52 -10.64 -36.87
C HIS A 249 6.80 -10.28 -38.17
N PRO A 250 7.50 -9.87 -39.24
CA PRO A 250 6.85 -9.48 -40.49
C PRO A 250 6.02 -10.64 -41.04
N PHE A 251 4.76 -10.37 -41.37
CA PHE A 251 3.92 -11.28 -42.11
C PHE A 251 3.50 -10.58 -43.40
N GLU A 252 3.99 -11.04 -44.54
CA GLU A 252 3.68 -10.42 -45.83
C GLU A 252 2.54 -11.17 -46.53
N PHE A 253 1.53 -10.44 -46.96
CA PHE A 253 0.40 -10.96 -47.74
C PHE A 253 -0.09 -9.87 -48.70
N ASP A 254 -0.28 -10.21 -49.99
CA ASP A 254 -0.75 -9.30 -51.04
C ASP A 254 0.06 -7.98 -51.15
N GLY A 255 1.39 -8.06 -51.04
CA GLY A 255 2.29 -6.90 -51.10
C GLY A 255 2.25 -5.99 -49.87
N ILE A 256 1.46 -6.32 -48.84
CA ILE A 256 1.39 -5.58 -47.58
C ILE A 256 2.15 -6.33 -46.48
N VAL A 257 3.01 -5.62 -45.74
CA VAL A 257 3.75 -6.17 -44.60
C VAL A 257 3.03 -5.86 -43.30
N TYR A 258 2.57 -6.90 -42.61
CA TYR A 258 1.86 -6.84 -41.34
C TYR A 258 2.78 -7.08 -40.14
N ASN A 259 2.40 -6.56 -38.97
CA ASN A 259 3.11 -6.80 -37.71
C ASN A 259 2.72 -8.13 -37.04
N GLY A 260 2.97 -9.21 -37.76
CA GLY A 260 2.63 -10.57 -37.36
C GLY A 260 1.31 -11.06 -37.95
N ILE A 261 1.06 -12.36 -37.78
CA ILE A 261 -0.16 -13.04 -38.25
C ILE A 261 -1.39 -12.43 -37.57
N GLU A 262 -1.28 -12.03 -36.30
CA GLU A 262 -2.35 -11.36 -35.55
C GLU A 262 -2.75 -10.01 -36.16
N ASP A 263 -1.79 -9.21 -36.62
CA ASP A 263 -2.05 -7.93 -37.25
C ASP A 263 -2.68 -8.12 -38.64
N ALA A 264 -2.22 -9.12 -39.39
CA ALA A 264 -2.79 -9.50 -40.69
C ALA A 264 -4.24 -9.94 -40.55
N VAL A 265 -4.53 -10.89 -39.66
CA VAL A 265 -5.89 -11.39 -39.38
C VAL A 265 -6.85 -10.26 -39.01
N ARG A 266 -6.40 -9.34 -38.16
CA ARG A 266 -7.21 -8.20 -37.72
C ARG A 266 -7.47 -7.17 -38.83
N LYS A 267 -6.45 -6.82 -39.62
CA LYS A 267 -6.57 -5.79 -40.67
C LYS A 267 -7.28 -6.30 -41.92
N LEU A 268 -7.09 -7.57 -42.26
CA LEU A 268 -7.77 -8.23 -43.39
C LEU A 268 -9.17 -8.73 -43.01
N ASN A 269 -9.55 -8.61 -41.73
CA ASN A 269 -10.84 -9.08 -41.20
C ASN A 269 -11.14 -10.54 -41.61
N THR A 270 -10.14 -11.42 -41.45
CA THR A 270 -10.25 -12.81 -41.91
C THR A 270 -11.27 -13.59 -41.09
N PRO A 271 -11.96 -14.59 -41.66
CA PRO A 271 -12.97 -15.40 -40.95
C PRO A 271 -12.40 -16.36 -39.89
N ILE A 272 -11.12 -16.22 -39.53
CA ILE A 272 -10.29 -17.27 -38.92
C ILE A 272 -9.32 -16.66 -37.92
N SER A 273 -9.07 -17.38 -36.81
CA SER A 273 -8.13 -16.93 -35.77
C SER A 273 -6.67 -17.02 -36.20
N SER A 274 -5.82 -16.14 -35.66
CA SER A 274 -4.35 -16.18 -35.88
C SER A 274 -3.72 -17.52 -35.50
N THR A 275 -4.25 -18.19 -34.48
CA THR A 275 -3.84 -19.55 -34.08
C THR A 275 -4.08 -20.58 -35.18
N THR A 276 -5.24 -20.52 -35.83
CA THR A 276 -5.60 -21.44 -36.92
C THR A 276 -4.77 -21.16 -38.18
N VAL A 277 -4.54 -19.89 -38.50
CA VAL A 277 -3.67 -19.48 -39.61
C VAL A 277 -2.25 -20.02 -39.39
N ARG A 278 -1.70 -19.88 -38.17
CA ARG A 278 -0.37 -20.40 -37.81
C ARG A 278 -0.28 -21.92 -37.97
N ARG A 279 -1.30 -22.67 -37.51
CA ARG A 279 -1.37 -24.14 -37.68
C ARG A 279 -1.35 -24.53 -39.15
N ARG A 280 -2.17 -23.89 -39.99
CA ARG A 280 -2.28 -24.19 -41.42
C ARG A 280 -1.00 -23.91 -42.19
N LEU A 281 -0.32 -22.81 -41.87
CA LEU A 281 0.99 -22.51 -42.43
C LEU A 281 2.03 -23.57 -42.04
N ALA A 282 1.99 -24.07 -40.80
CA ALA A 282 2.85 -25.18 -40.35
C ALA A 282 2.53 -26.52 -41.04
N GLU A 283 1.28 -26.72 -41.47
CA GLU A 283 0.82 -27.86 -42.27
C GLU A 283 1.12 -27.69 -43.78
N GLY A 284 1.82 -26.62 -44.17
CA GLY A 284 2.23 -26.38 -45.57
C GLY A 284 1.18 -25.70 -46.44
N MET A 285 0.07 -25.22 -45.86
CA MET A 285 -0.95 -24.46 -46.60
C MET A 285 -0.40 -23.09 -47.02
N ASN A 286 -0.76 -22.60 -48.22
CA ASN A 286 -0.31 -21.29 -48.67
C ASN A 286 -0.99 -20.15 -47.89
N LYS A 287 -0.41 -18.93 -47.93
CA LYS A 287 -0.87 -17.80 -47.08
C LYS A 287 -2.32 -17.39 -47.35
N GLU A 288 -2.73 -17.35 -48.61
CA GLU A 288 -4.10 -16.98 -49.02
C GLU A 288 -5.12 -18.01 -48.49
N GLN A 289 -4.84 -19.29 -48.73
CA GLN A 289 -5.64 -20.39 -48.20
C GLN A 289 -5.65 -20.38 -46.68
N ALA A 290 -4.52 -20.13 -46.03
CA ALA A 290 -4.43 -20.14 -44.57
C ALA A 290 -5.32 -19.06 -43.93
N LEU A 291 -5.37 -17.86 -44.54
CA LEU A 291 -6.13 -16.70 -44.09
C LEU A 291 -7.63 -16.81 -44.41
N PHE A 292 -7.99 -17.28 -45.61
CA PHE A 292 -9.37 -17.16 -46.10
C PHE A 292 -10.12 -18.48 -46.29
N THR A 293 -9.47 -19.64 -46.30
CA THR A 293 -10.18 -20.94 -46.35
C THR A 293 -11.00 -21.08 -45.08
N PRO A 294 -12.34 -21.03 -45.07
CA PRO A 294 -13.12 -21.11 -43.84
C PRO A 294 -12.67 -22.29 -42.96
N PRO A 295 -12.81 -22.23 -41.62
CA PRO A 295 -12.64 -23.43 -40.82
C PRO A 295 -13.52 -24.53 -41.43
N LYS A 296 -13.01 -25.76 -41.56
CA LYS A 296 -13.90 -26.90 -41.77
C LYS A 296 -14.76 -27.01 -40.52
N PHE A 297 -15.81 -26.21 -40.45
CA PHE A 297 -16.98 -26.55 -39.68
C PHE A 297 -17.45 -27.86 -40.31
N GLY A 298 -17.35 -28.95 -39.56
CA GLY A 298 -17.99 -30.20 -39.96
C GLY A 298 -19.40 -29.86 -40.41
N TYR A 299 -19.70 -30.34 -41.62
CA TYR A 299 -20.79 -30.02 -42.52
C TYR A 299 -22.13 -29.71 -41.84
N ASP A 300 -23.01 -29.00 -42.56
CA ASP A 300 -24.31 -28.46 -42.18
C ASP A 300 -25.36 -29.46 -41.61
N ASN A 301 -24.97 -30.66 -41.16
CA ASN A 301 -25.80 -31.64 -40.49
C ASN A 301 -24.94 -32.48 -39.52
N GLY A 302 -25.06 -32.24 -38.21
CA GLY A 302 -24.57 -33.21 -37.23
C GLY A 302 -25.54 -34.37 -37.08
N VAL A 303 -25.04 -35.48 -36.53
CA VAL A 303 -25.82 -36.72 -36.35
C VAL A 303 -25.87 -37.14 -34.89
N ILE A 304 -26.99 -37.75 -34.52
CA ILE A 304 -27.16 -38.50 -33.28
C ILE A 304 -26.97 -39.97 -33.62
N TYR A 305 -26.13 -40.65 -32.85
CA TYR A 305 -25.83 -42.06 -33.06
C TYR A 305 -26.01 -42.86 -31.78
N VAL A 306 -26.28 -44.15 -31.94
CA VAL A 306 -26.32 -45.13 -30.86
C VAL A 306 -25.22 -46.17 -31.06
N ILE A 307 -24.53 -46.50 -29.97
CA ILE A 307 -23.64 -47.65 -29.86
C ILE A 307 -24.36 -48.70 -29.01
N THR A 308 -24.58 -49.90 -29.56
CA THR A 308 -25.22 -51.01 -28.85
C THR A 308 -24.20 -52.09 -28.56
N ASN A 309 -24.10 -52.53 -27.29
CA ASN A 309 -23.33 -53.70 -26.91
C ASN A 309 -24.16 -54.97 -27.14
N SER A 310 -23.70 -55.84 -28.03
CA SER A 310 -24.42 -57.06 -28.42
C SER A 310 -24.42 -58.16 -27.34
N ILE A 311 -23.53 -58.08 -26.34
CA ILE A 311 -23.41 -59.08 -25.25
C ILE A 311 -24.42 -58.80 -24.14
N ASN A 312 -24.55 -57.55 -23.70
CA ASN A 312 -25.38 -57.18 -22.55
C ASN A 312 -26.58 -56.30 -22.89
N GLY A 313 -26.74 -55.92 -24.16
CA GLY A 313 -27.84 -55.10 -24.66
C GLY A 313 -27.81 -53.64 -24.23
N LYS A 314 -26.77 -53.18 -23.54
CA LYS A 314 -26.66 -51.79 -23.09
C LYS A 314 -26.31 -50.87 -24.25
N GLN A 315 -26.88 -49.67 -24.22
CA GLN A 315 -26.74 -48.70 -25.29
C GLN A 315 -26.07 -47.41 -24.79
N TYR A 316 -25.39 -46.71 -25.71
CA TYR A 316 -24.83 -45.38 -25.54
C TYR A 316 -25.34 -44.49 -26.67
N VAL A 317 -25.93 -43.34 -26.34
CA VAL A 317 -26.30 -42.32 -27.32
C VAL A 317 -25.28 -41.20 -27.27
N GLY A 318 -24.81 -40.75 -28.43
CA GLY A 318 -23.93 -39.59 -28.54
C GLY A 318 -24.29 -38.72 -29.73
N LEU A 319 -23.85 -37.46 -29.71
CA LEU A 319 -23.88 -36.56 -30.86
C LEU A 319 -22.49 -36.36 -31.46
N THR A 320 -22.44 -36.10 -32.76
CA THR A 320 -21.20 -35.72 -33.45
C THR A 320 -21.47 -34.80 -34.64
N THR A 321 -20.55 -33.87 -34.87
CA THR A 321 -20.51 -32.99 -36.07
C THR A 321 -19.41 -33.40 -37.06
N THR A 322 -18.64 -34.45 -36.72
CA THR A 322 -17.71 -35.12 -37.64
C THR A 322 -18.38 -36.33 -38.27
N SER A 323 -17.71 -37.00 -39.22
CA SER A 323 -18.21 -38.29 -39.73
C SER A 323 -18.36 -39.31 -38.60
N ILE A 324 -19.26 -40.27 -38.80
CA ILE A 324 -19.57 -41.30 -37.81
C ILE A 324 -18.39 -42.28 -37.65
N GLU A 325 -17.66 -42.50 -38.74
CA GLU A 325 -16.43 -43.30 -38.81
C GLU A 325 -15.30 -42.66 -37.99
N GLU A 326 -14.99 -41.37 -38.22
CA GLU A 326 -13.98 -40.64 -37.43
C GLU A 326 -14.37 -40.57 -35.95
N ARG A 327 -15.68 -40.50 -35.66
CA ARG A 327 -16.17 -40.47 -34.28
C ARG A 327 -15.91 -41.79 -33.56
N TRP A 328 -16.08 -42.91 -34.28
CA TRP A 328 -15.82 -44.26 -33.80
C TRP A 328 -14.33 -44.49 -33.56
N GLU A 329 -13.46 -44.15 -34.52
CA GLU A 329 -12.01 -44.22 -34.35
C GLU A 329 -11.56 -43.46 -33.08
N ARG A 330 -12.12 -42.28 -32.85
CA ARG A 330 -11.83 -41.50 -31.64
C ARG A 330 -12.34 -42.16 -30.35
N HIS A 331 -13.41 -42.96 -30.39
CA HIS A 331 -13.82 -43.76 -29.23
C HIS A 331 -12.78 -44.85 -28.95
N LEU A 332 -12.24 -45.52 -29.97
CA LEU A 332 -11.21 -46.55 -29.84
C LEU A 332 -9.89 -45.99 -29.28
N GLU A 333 -9.43 -44.84 -29.78
CA GLU A 333 -8.23 -44.17 -29.22
C GLU A 333 -8.36 -43.84 -27.73
N GLN A 334 -9.58 -43.53 -27.28
CA GLN A 334 -9.87 -43.13 -25.90
C GLN A 334 -9.97 -44.32 -24.93
N VAL A 335 -9.99 -45.56 -25.42
CA VAL A 335 -10.00 -46.79 -24.60
C VAL A 335 -8.74 -46.89 -23.71
N SER A 336 -7.58 -46.47 -24.24
CA SER A 336 -6.29 -46.56 -23.55
C SER A 336 -6.02 -45.45 -22.51
N ARG A 337 -6.91 -44.46 -22.38
CA ARG A 337 -6.68 -43.27 -21.54
C ARG A 337 -7.00 -43.52 -20.08
N LYS A 338 -6.23 -42.89 -19.18
CA LYS A 338 -6.40 -42.95 -17.71
C LYS A 338 -7.78 -42.50 -17.20
N GLU A 339 -8.47 -41.61 -17.94
CA GLU A 339 -9.79 -41.05 -17.61
C GLU A 339 -10.88 -41.52 -18.60
N ALA A 340 -10.94 -42.83 -18.85
CA ALA A 340 -11.90 -43.44 -19.76
C ALA A 340 -13.36 -43.39 -19.23
N SER A 341 -14.31 -43.05 -20.13
CA SER A 341 -15.75 -43.07 -19.87
C SER A 341 -16.28 -44.51 -19.74
N LEU A 342 -17.54 -44.68 -19.33
CA LEU A 342 -18.14 -46.03 -19.18
C LEU A 342 -18.19 -46.80 -20.49
N ILE A 343 -18.48 -46.14 -21.61
CA ILE A 343 -18.49 -46.79 -22.93
C ILE A 343 -17.07 -47.22 -23.34
N HIS A 344 -16.04 -46.41 -23.05
CA HIS A 344 -14.65 -46.79 -23.34
C HIS A 344 -14.18 -47.98 -22.52
N LYS A 345 -14.56 -48.05 -21.23
CA LYS A 345 -14.28 -49.21 -20.38
C LYS A 345 -15.00 -50.46 -20.88
N ALA A 346 -16.25 -50.31 -21.33
CA ALA A 346 -17.01 -51.42 -21.90
C ALA A 346 -16.39 -51.92 -23.22
N ILE A 347 -15.92 -51.02 -24.09
CA ILE A 347 -15.20 -51.42 -25.32
C ILE A 347 -13.91 -52.18 -24.96
N ALA A 348 -13.17 -51.73 -23.94
CA ALA A 348 -11.98 -52.43 -23.45
C ALA A 348 -12.28 -53.85 -22.92
N GLU A 349 -13.41 -54.01 -22.25
CA GLU A 349 -13.82 -55.24 -21.56
C GLU A 349 -14.45 -56.27 -22.51
N PHE A 350 -15.31 -55.80 -23.41
CA PHE A 350 -16.13 -56.66 -24.26
C PHE A 350 -15.58 -56.81 -25.70
N GLY A 351 -14.54 -56.08 -26.09
CA GLY A 351 -14.00 -56.11 -27.46
C GLY A 351 -14.81 -55.23 -28.43
N GLU A 352 -14.14 -54.59 -29.39
CA GLU A 352 -14.77 -53.65 -30.34
C GLU A 352 -15.72 -54.34 -31.31
N GLU A 353 -15.48 -55.61 -31.63
CA GLU A 353 -16.30 -56.45 -32.50
C GLU A 353 -17.71 -56.73 -31.95
N ASN A 354 -17.91 -56.52 -30.66
CA ASN A 354 -19.17 -56.75 -29.96
C ASN A 354 -20.04 -55.49 -29.82
N PHE A 355 -19.69 -54.41 -30.53
CA PHE A 355 -20.45 -53.17 -30.56
C PHE A 355 -20.93 -52.84 -31.97
N THR A 356 -22.20 -52.44 -32.09
CA THR A 356 -22.77 -51.92 -33.34
C THR A 356 -22.98 -50.42 -33.24
N LEU A 357 -22.74 -49.70 -34.34
CA LEU A 357 -22.84 -48.24 -34.44
C LEU A 357 -23.90 -47.88 -35.49
N GLU A 358 -24.92 -47.14 -35.08
CA GLU A 358 -26.04 -46.76 -35.95
C GLU A 358 -26.37 -45.28 -35.79
N VAL A 359 -26.64 -44.59 -36.91
CA VAL A 359 -27.15 -43.21 -36.90
C VAL A 359 -28.67 -43.25 -36.73
N ILE A 360 -29.17 -42.52 -35.74
CA ILE A 360 -30.60 -42.54 -35.34
C ILE A 360 -31.32 -41.22 -35.58
N ASP A 361 -30.59 -40.12 -35.74
CA ASP A 361 -31.18 -38.80 -36.02
C ASP A 361 -30.11 -37.84 -36.62
N GLN A 362 -30.55 -36.72 -37.18
CA GLN A 362 -29.69 -35.67 -37.74
C GLN A 362 -30.28 -34.28 -37.51
N ALA A 363 -29.44 -33.25 -37.40
CA ALA A 363 -29.89 -31.86 -37.33
C ALA A 363 -28.80 -30.90 -37.82
N SER A 364 -29.23 -29.78 -38.40
CA SER A 364 -28.35 -28.74 -38.95
C SER A 364 -27.87 -27.72 -37.92
N ASP A 365 -28.53 -27.66 -36.76
CA ASP A 365 -28.18 -26.77 -35.65
C ASP A 365 -27.65 -27.54 -34.43
N ILE A 366 -26.63 -26.98 -33.77
CA ILE A 366 -26.01 -27.60 -32.59
C ILE A 366 -26.92 -27.56 -31.36
N GLY A 367 -27.78 -26.54 -31.26
CA GLY A 367 -28.81 -26.47 -30.22
C GLY A 367 -29.84 -27.58 -30.40
N GLU A 368 -30.31 -27.78 -31.63
CA GLU A 368 -31.22 -28.86 -31.99
C GLU A 368 -30.61 -30.25 -31.74
N LEU A 369 -29.36 -30.49 -32.11
CA LEU A 369 -28.66 -31.75 -31.81
C LEU A 369 -28.61 -32.06 -30.31
N ARG A 370 -28.36 -31.05 -29.48
CA ARG A 370 -28.35 -31.22 -28.01
C ARG A 370 -29.74 -31.51 -27.44
N ILE A 371 -30.80 -31.01 -28.08
CA ILE A 371 -32.18 -31.33 -27.69
C ILE A 371 -32.47 -32.80 -28.07
N LYS A 372 -32.18 -33.17 -29.32
CA LYS A 372 -32.39 -34.53 -29.83
C LYS A 372 -31.59 -35.58 -29.06
N GLU A 373 -30.33 -35.33 -28.71
CA GLU A 373 -29.53 -36.25 -27.90
C GLU A 373 -30.20 -36.55 -26.54
N ARG A 374 -30.72 -35.52 -25.87
CA ARG A 374 -31.42 -35.65 -24.58
C ARG A 374 -32.72 -36.45 -24.73
N GLU A 375 -33.48 -36.23 -25.79
CA GLU A 375 -34.71 -36.97 -26.08
C GLU A 375 -34.41 -38.45 -26.36
N TRP A 376 -33.37 -38.75 -27.13
CA TRP A 376 -32.97 -40.12 -27.45
C TRP A 376 -32.41 -40.88 -26.25
N ILE A 377 -31.60 -40.24 -25.39
CA ILE A 377 -31.15 -40.83 -24.12
C ILE A 377 -32.34 -41.21 -23.24
N LYS A 378 -33.35 -40.34 -23.16
CA LYS A 378 -34.58 -40.60 -22.39
C LYS A 378 -35.42 -41.71 -23.02
N LYS A 379 -35.60 -41.68 -24.35
CA LYS A 379 -36.41 -42.63 -25.12
C LYS A 379 -35.84 -44.05 -25.07
N LEU A 380 -34.53 -44.20 -25.21
CA LEU A 380 -33.82 -45.48 -25.17
C LEU A 380 -33.35 -45.88 -23.76
N ASN A 381 -33.56 -45.03 -22.76
CA ASN A 381 -33.21 -45.27 -21.36
C ASN A 381 -31.74 -45.67 -21.15
N THR A 382 -30.82 -44.95 -21.81
CA THR A 382 -29.39 -45.31 -21.86
C THR A 382 -28.57 -44.79 -20.68
N LEU A 383 -29.21 -44.19 -19.68
CA LEU A 383 -28.54 -43.73 -18.46
C LEU A 383 -28.08 -44.90 -17.59
N LYS A 384 -26.93 -44.75 -16.93
CA LYS A 384 -26.49 -45.68 -15.88
C LYS A 384 -27.57 -45.81 -14.80
N PRO A 385 -27.94 -47.04 -14.37
CA PRO A 385 -27.27 -48.32 -14.61
C PRO A 385 -27.71 -49.11 -15.87
N LYS A 386 -28.77 -48.66 -16.56
CA LYS A 386 -29.40 -49.40 -17.66
C LYS A 386 -28.68 -49.25 -19.00
N GLY A 387 -27.91 -48.17 -19.19
CA GLY A 387 -26.99 -48.01 -20.33
C GLY A 387 -25.64 -47.40 -19.93
N TYR A 388 -24.95 -46.82 -20.91
CA TYR A 388 -23.60 -46.28 -20.75
C TYR A 388 -23.52 -44.75 -20.62
N ASN A 389 -24.61 -44.02 -20.88
CA ASN A 389 -24.65 -42.57 -20.67
C ASN A 389 -24.60 -42.25 -19.16
N VAL A 390 -23.73 -41.31 -18.78
CA VAL A 390 -23.56 -40.87 -17.37
C VAL A 390 -24.34 -39.58 -17.10
N THR A 391 -24.48 -38.74 -18.11
CA THR A 391 -25.22 -37.47 -18.07
C THR A 391 -26.47 -37.59 -18.93
N LEU A 392 -27.41 -36.65 -18.73
CA LEU A 392 -28.65 -36.57 -19.53
C LEU A 392 -28.41 -36.22 -21.01
N GLY A 393 -27.18 -35.91 -21.42
CA GLY A 393 -26.82 -35.38 -22.76
C GLY A 393 -26.68 -33.85 -22.78
N GLY A 394 -26.14 -33.31 -23.87
CA GLY A 394 -26.01 -31.87 -24.14
C GLY A 394 -24.59 -31.28 -24.15
N GLU A 395 -23.56 -32.09 -23.91
CA GLU A 395 -22.16 -31.68 -23.86
C GLU A 395 -21.36 -32.34 -25.00
N MET A 396 -20.61 -31.55 -25.79
CA MET A 396 -19.62 -32.11 -26.71
C MET A 396 -18.42 -32.63 -25.91
N GLY A 397 -18.43 -33.91 -25.55
CA GLY A 397 -17.24 -34.68 -25.18
C GLY A 397 -16.38 -34.13 -24.03
N GLY A 398 -17.00 -33.68 -22.93
CA GLY A 398 -16.31 -33.27 -21.70
C GLY A 398 -16.36 -34.33 -20.59
N ALA A 399 -15.34 -34.35 -19.72
CA ALA A 399 -15.35 -35.08 -18.45
C ALA A 399 -16.57 -34.66 -17.59
N PRO A 400 -17.09 -35.52 -16.68
CA PRO A 400 -18.29 -35.21 -15.91
C PRO A 400 -18.14 -33.86 -15.19
N GLY A 401 -19.07 -32.94 -15.48
CA GLY A 401 -19.15 -31.64 -14.81
C GLY A 401 -19.24 -31.80 -13.30
N LYS A 402 -18.67 -30.83 -12.56
CA LYS A 402 -18.62 -30.88 -11.09
C LYS A 402 -20.05 -30.86 -10.51
N PRO A 403 -20.41 -31.81 -9.63
CA PRO A 403 -21.68 -31.76 -8.91
C PRO A 403 -21.81 -30.44 -8.16
N THR A 404 -22.94 -29.76 -8.33
CA THR A 404 -23.13 -28.38 -7.85
C THR A 404 -24.41 -28.31 -7.05
N ARG A 405 -24.36 -27.63 -5.89
CA ARG A 405 -25.54 -27.37 -5.05
C ARG A 405 -25.91 -25.89 -5.16
N LEU A 406 -27.19 -25.59 -5.34
CA LEU A 406 -27.66 -24.22 -5.27
C LEU A 406 -27.83 -23.80 -3.79
N PRO A 407 -27.44 -22.57 -3.41
CA PRO A 407 -27.75 -22.03 -2.08
C PRO A 407 -29.26 -22.12 -1.78
N GLY A 408 -29.62 -22.64 -0.61
CA GLY A 408 -31.01 -22.83 -0.19
C GLY A 408 -31.73 -24.04 -0.78
N ASP A 409 -31.11 -24.77 -1.72
CA ASP A 409 -31.70 -25.98 -2.33
C ASP A 409 -31.06 -27.25 -1.75
N PRO A 410 -31.84 -28.20 -1.19
CA PRO A 410 -31.30 -29.47 -0.71
C PRO A 410 -30.76 -30.35 -1.84
N THR A 411 -31.17 -30.13 -3.09
CA THR A 411 -30.86 -30.95 -4.27
C THR A 411 -29.40 -30.80 -4.71
N LEU A 412 -28.72 -31.93 -4.92
CA LEU A 412 -27.39 -31.97 -5.52
C LEU A 412 -27.53 -32.17 -7.02
N TYR A 413 -27.19 -31.15 -7.81
CA TYR A 413 -27.27 -31.23 -9.26
C TYR A 413 -26.03 -31.93 -9.83
N PRO A 414 -26.20 -32.77 -10.86
CA PRO A 414 -25.11 -33.55 -11.43
C PRO A 414 -24.07 -32.70 -12.18
N SER A 415 -24.40 -31.48 -12.59
CA SER A 415 -23.48 -30.54 -13.24
C SER A 415 -23.86 -29.08 -12.97
N VAL A 416 -22.93 -28.16 -13.25
CA VAL A 416 -23.16 -26.70 -13.21
C VAL A 416 -24.31 -26.31 -14.15
N GLN A 417 -24.42 -26.97 -15.31
CA GLN A 417 -25.46 -26.70 -16.29
C GLN A 417 -26.85 -27.17 -15.82
N ALA A 418 -26.93 -28.32 -15.15
CA ALA A 418 -28.17 -28.79 -14.54
C ALA A 418 -28.64 -27.87 -13.41
N ALA A 419 -27.70 -27.36 -12.60
CA ALA A 419 -27.98 -26.34 -11.60
C ALA A 419 -28.43 -25.02 -12.26
N ALA A 420 -27.83 -24.62 -13.38
CA ALA A 420 -28.18 -23.41 -14.11
C ALA A 420 -29.56 -23.49 -14.74
N GLN A 421 -29.93 -24.63 -15.31
CA GLN A 421 -31.27 -24.83 -15.87
C GLN A 421 -32.35 -24.75 -14.78
N ALA A 422 -32.16 -25.46 -13.67
CA ALA A 422 -33.09 -25.39 -12.54
C ALA A 422 -33.21 -23.97 -11.99
N LEU A 423 -32.11 -23.22 -11.91
CA LEU A 423 -32.11 -21.82 -11.50
C LEU A 423 -32.80 -20.91 -12.53
N ALA A 424 -32.60 -21.16 -13.82
CA ALA A 424 -33.24 -20.41 -14.90
C ALA A 424 -34.77 -20.55 -14.88
N GLU A 425 -35.26 -21.78 -14.68
CA GLU A 425 -36.69 -22.09 -14.55
C GLU A 425 -37.29 -21.51 -13.27
N ARG A 426 -36.60 -21.66 -12.12
CA ARG A 426 -37.06 -21.15 -10.82
C ARG A 426 -37.19 -19.62 -10.81
N GLU A 427 -36.22 -18.91 -11.38
CA GLU A 427 -36.14 -17.44 -11.32
C GLU A 427 -36.71 -16.75 -12.57
N GLY A 428 -37.02 -17.50 -13.64
CA GLY A 428 -37.46 -16.96 -14.93
C GLY A 428 -36.39 -16.07 -15.59
N ILE A 429 -35.15 -16.57 -15.71
CA ILE A 429 -34.00 -15.89 -16.33
C ILE A 429 -33.40 -16.74 -17.46
N SER A 430 -32.56 -16.18 -18.33
CA SER A 430 -31.91 -16.98 -19.38
C SER A 430 -30.92 -17.98 -18.78
N GLN A 431 -30.71 -19.10 -19.48
CA GLN A 431 -29.76 -20.13 -19.06
C GLN A 431 -28.34 -19.57 -18.94
N GLU A 432 -27.88 -18.70 -19.85
CA GLU A 432 -26.54 -18.09 -19.73
C GLU A 432 -26.44 -17.16 -18.51
N ALA A 433 -27.53 -16.45 -18.17
CA ALA A 433 -27.56 -15.62 -16.96
C ALA A 433 -27.49 -16.47 -15.69
N ALA A 434 -28.18 -17.62 -15.66
CA ALA A 434 -28.11 -18.57 -14.55
C ALA A 434 -26.71 -19.20 -14.40
N GLU A 435 -26.09 -19.62 -15.51
CA GLU A 435 -24.71 -20.16 -15.52
C GLU A 435 -23.71 -19.13 -14.98
N LYS A 436 -23.83 -17.88 -15.43
CA LYS A 436 -22.97 -16.78 -14.95
C LYS A 436 -23.18 -16.48 -13.47
N ARG A 437 -24.42 -16.55 -12.96
CA ARG A 437 -24.73 -16.37 -11.54
C ARG A 437 -24.10 -17.47 -10.68
N ILE A 438 -24.15 -18.72 -11.13
CA ILE A 438 -23.51 -19.85 -10.45
C ILE A 438 -21.99 -19.71 -10.47
N TYR A 439 -21.40 -19.39 -11.63
CA TYR A 439 -19.96 -19.19 -11.76
C TYR A 439 -19.42 -18.06 -10.88
N THR A 440 -20.18 -16.96 -10.76
CA THR A 440 -19.79 -15.78 -9.96
C THR A 440 -20.21 -15.86 -8.49
N GLY A 441 -20.89 -16.93 -8.07
CA GLY A 441 -21.40 -17.10 -6.71
C GLY A 441 -22.53 -16.13 -6.33
N ARG A 442 -23.20 -15.51 -7.31
CA ARG A 442 -24.29 -14.52 -7.12
C ARG A 442 -25.66 -15.12 -7.45
N VAL A 443 -25.98 -16.24 -6.80
CA VAL A 443 -27.21 -17.01 -7.10
C VAL A 443 -28.48 -16.24 -6.69
N ASP A 444 -28.42 -15.48 -5.58
CA ASP A 444 -29.57 -14.74 -5.01
C ASP A 444 -29.72 -13.30 -5.55
N ALA A 445 -29.25 -13.03 -6.77
CA ALA A 445 -29.30 -11.69 -7.34
C ALA A 445 -30.70 -11.34 -7.89
N ASN A 446 -31.26 -10.19 -7.45
CA ASN A 446 -32.52 -9.64 -7.96
C ASN A 446 -32.54 -9.52 -9.50
N LYS A 447 -33.73 -9.64 -10.10
CA LYS A 447 -33.91 -9.47 -11.55
C LYS A 447 -33.37 -8.11 -12.00
N PRO A 448 -32.46 -8.05 -12.99
CA PRO A 448 -32.00 -6.78 -13.52
C PRO A 448 -33.15 -6.17 -14.32
N HIS A 449 -33.84 -5.18 -13.76
CA HIS A 449 -34.69 -4.31 -14.57
C HIS A 449 -33.76 -3.53 -15.53
N GLY A 450 -34.15 -3.38 -16.80
CA GLY A 450 -33.28 -2.88 -17.88
C GLY A 450 -32.71 -1.46 -17.68
N MET A 451 -33.08 -0.78 -16.60
CA MET A 451 -32.67 0.58 -16.27
C MET A 451 -31.45 0.67 -15.35
N SER A 452 -30.85 -0.46 -14.97
CA SER A 452 -29.68 -0.53 -14.07
C SER A 452 -28.45 0.29 -14.52
N LYS A 453 -28.36 0.63 -15.82
CA LYS A 453 -27.27 1.47 -16.37
C LYS A 453 -27.56 2.97 -16.35
N THR A 454 -28.81 3.38 -16.08
CA THR A 454 -29.24 4.79 -16.13
C THR A 454 -28.69 5.60 -14.95
N LYS A 455 -28.58 6.93 -15.13
CA LYS A 455 -28.09 7.83 -14.06
C LYS A 455 -29.07 7.96 -12.91
N ILE A 456 -30.38 7.96 -13.19
CA ILE A 456 -31.44 7.99 -12.17
C ILE A 456 -31.43 6.71 -11.31
N TYR A 457 -31.20 5.54 -11.92
CA TYR A 457 -31.02 4.29 -11.17
C TYR A 457 -29.80 4.34 -10.24
N LYS A 458 -28.65 4.78 -10.76
CA LYS A 458 -27.43 4.94 -9.93
C LYS A 458 -27.62 5.95 -8.80
N TYR A 459 -28.48 6.93 -8.99
CA TYR A 459 -28.84 7.90 -7.95
C TYR A 459 -29.69 7.24 -6.86
N TRP A 460 -30.76 6.54 -7.26
CA TRP A 460 -31.61 5.76 -6.34
C TRP A 460 -30.83 4.70 -5.57
N ASP A 461 -30.00 3.91 -6.26
CA ASP A 461 -29.17 2.85 -5.68
C ASP A 461 -28.25 3.42 -4.59
N ARG A 462 -27.62 4.58 -4.87
CA ARG A 462 -26.82 5.29 -3.87
C ARG A 462 -27.67 5.80 -2.71
N LEU A 463 -28.82 6.40 -2.96
CA LEU A 463 -29.72 6.91 -1.92
C LEU A 463 -30.13 5.79 -0.96
N VAL A 464 -30.58 4.65 -1.50
CA VAL A 464 -30.95 3.47 -0.71
C VAL A 464 -29.74 2.88 0.02
N HIS A 465 -28.59 2.77 -0.64
CA HIS A 465 -27.36 2.25 -0.02
C HIS A 465 -26.88 3.10 1.16
N GLN A 466 -27.02 4.42 1.07
CA GLN A 466 -26.68 5.37 2.16
C GLN A 466 -27.63 5.26 3.36
N SER A 467 -28.86 4.77 3.14
CA SER A 467 -29.91 4.60 4.16
C SER A 467 -29.98 3.19 4.77
N ALA A 468 -29.66 2.15 4.00
CA ALA A 468 -29.94 0.76 4.38
C ALA A 468 -28.72 -0.02 4.93
N ASN A 469 -27.50 0.48 4.77
CA ASN A 469 -26.28 -0.25 5.15
C ASN A 469 -25.44 0.50 6.18
N PRO A 470 -25.68 0.30 7.48
CA PRO A 470 -24.93 0.94 8.58
C PRO A 470 -23.39 0.75 8.52
N ASN A 471 -22.94 -0.36 7.94
CA ASN A 471 -21.52 -0.72 7.82
C ASN A 471 -20.81 -0.03 6.63
N SER A 472 -21.55 0.68 5.78
CA SER A 472 -20.97 1.43 4.67
C SER A 472 -20.26 2.70 5.15
N LYS A 473 -19.10 3.02 4.57
CA LYS A 473 -18.44 4.33 4.80
C LYS A 473 -19.30 5.52 4.36
N GLU A 474 -20.26 5.28 3.46
CA GLU A 474 -21.19 6.25 2.89
C GLU A 474 -22.54 6.30 3.65
N TYR A 475 -22.73 5.48 4.69
CA TYR A 475 -23.94 5.49 5.52
C TYR A 475 -24.15 6.84 6.19
N ASN A 476 -25.36 7.39 6.06
CA ASN A 476 -25.74 8.68 6.63
C ASN A 476 -27.05 8.63 7.43
N GLY A 477 -27.66 7.45 7.57
CA GLY A 477 -28.83 7.23 8.42
C GLY A 477 -30.11 7.91 7.93
N TYR A 478 -30.19 8.27 6.64
CA TYR A 478 -31.41 8.84 6.09
C TYR A 478 -32.56 7.84 6.17
N ILE A 479 -33.74 8.33 6.53
CA ILE A 479 -34.97 7.55 6.51
C ILE A 479 -35.60 7.73 5.14
N ILE A 480 -35.83 6.64 4.42
CA ILE A 480 -36.49 6.65 3.11
C ILE A 480 -37.88 6.02 3.29
N CYS A 481 -38.89 6.56 2.61
CA CYS A 481 -40.22 5.96 2.66
C CYS A 481 -40.22 4.53 2.09
N GLU A 482 -41.15 3.68 2.54
CA GLU A 482 -41.20 2.27 2.15
C GLU A 482 -41.31 2.08 0.63
N ASN A 483 -42.02 2.98 -0.06
CA ASN A 483 -42.17 2.95 -1.50
C ASN A 483 -40.83 3.15 -2.23
N TRP A 484 -40.00 4.08 -1.77
CA TRP A 484 -38.73 4.41 -2.43
C TRP A 484 -37.61 3.41 -2.14
N LYS A 485 -37.83 2.42 -1.27
CA LYS A 485 -36.96 1.24 -1.17
C LYS A 485 -37.00 0.36 -2.43
N HIS A 486 -37.98 0.57 -3.31
CA HIS A 486 -38.10 -0.13 -4.59
C HIS A 486 -37.96 0.86 -5.75
N PHE A 487 -37.02 0.57 -6.68
CA PHE A 487 -36.70 1.48 -7.78
C PHE A 487 -37.91 1.85 -8.65
N HIS A 488 -38.81 0.90 -8.92
CA HIS A 488 -39.95 1.14 -9.81
C HIS A 488 -40.89 2.23 -9.27
N LYS A 489 -41.21 2.18 -7.97
CA LYS A 489 -42.06 3.17 -7.30
C LYS A 489 -41.37 4.54 -7.20
N PHE A 490 -40.07 4.55 -6.87
CA PHE A 490 -39.26 5.78 -6.91
C PHE A 490 -39.29 6.42 -8.32
N PHE A 491 -39.14 5.59 -9.35
CA PHE A 491 -39.12 6.04 -10.73
C PHE A 491 -40.47 6.61 -11.16
N GLU A 492 -41.58 5.94 -10.86
CA GLU A 492 -42.93 6.44 -11.14
C GLU A 492 -43.19 7.81 -10.50
N GLU A 493 -42.72 8.01 -9.26
CA GLU A 493 -42.99 9.24 -8.52
C GLU A 493 -42.07 10.41 -8.90
N MET A 494 -40.83 10.15 -9.32
CA MET A 494 -39.79 11.18 -9.47
C MET A 494 -39.23 11.35 -10.88
N ASN A 495 -39.59 10.49 -11.84
CA ASN A 495 -39.04 10.57 -13.20
C ASN A 495 -39.51 11.82 -13.96
N GLU A 496 -40.76 12.25 -13.81
CA GLU A 496 -41.33 13.38 -14.57
C GLU A 496 -40.57 14.71 -14.36
N GLY A 497 -39.91 14.88 -13.21
CA GLY A 497 -39.12 16.07 -12.87
C GLY A 497 -37.60 15.90 -12.97
N TYR A 498 -37.11 14.74 -13.41
CA TYR A 498 -35.67 14.45 -13.42
C TYR A 498 -34.96 14.98 -14.66
N GLN A 499 -33.85 15.69 -14.45
CA GLN A 499 -32.88 16.04 -15.50
C GLN A 499 -31.46 15.68 -15.07
N GLU A 500 -30.62 15.35 -16.06
CA GLU A 500 -29.25 14.92 -15.82
C GLU A 500 -28.41 16.03 -15.17
N GLY A 501 -27.94 15.79 -13.95
CA GLY A 501 -27.16 16.76 -13.17
C GLY A 501 -27.91 17.36 -11.97
N LEU A 502 -29.21 17.09 -11.84
CA LEU A 502 -29.99 17.43 -10.65
C LEU A 502 -29.75 16.45 -9.50
N CYS A 503 -29.97 16.92 -8.27
CA CYS A 503 -29.88 16.18 -7.01
C CYS A 503 -31.17 16.39 -6.21
N LEU A 504 -31.58 15.39 -5.42
CA LEU A 504 -32.73 15.53 -4.52
C LEU A 504 -32.35 16.40 -3.32
N LYS A 505 -33.13 17.45 -3.10
CA LYS A 505 -33.14 18.28 -1.90
C LYS A 505 -34.30 17.87 -1.01
N LEU A 506 -33.99 17.57 0.24
CA LEU A 506 -34.97 17.32 1.29
C LEU A 506 -35.55 18.66 1.75
N ILE A 507 -36.88 18.75 1.87
CA ILE A 507 -37.61 19.97 2.25
C ILE A 507 -37.60 20.11 3.77
N ASP A 508 -38.02 19.07 4.48
CA ASP A 508 -37.97 18.95 5.93
C ASP A 508 -37.01 17.81 6.33
N PRO A 509 -35.88 18.13 6.99
CA PRO A 509 -34.91 17.14 7.45
C PRO A 509 -35.40 16.14 8.50
N SER A 510 -36.52 16.42 9.18
CA SER A 510 -37.11 15.54 10.18
C SER A 510 -38.02 14.46 9.58
N LEU A 511 -38.40 14.62 8.30
CA LEU A 511 -39.28 13.72 7.57
C LEU A 511 -38.49 12.82 6.61
N PRO A 512 -39.00 11.62 6.27
CA PRO A 512 -38.30 10.70 5.39
C PRO A 512 -38.18 11.25 3.96
N TYR A 513 -37.25 10.71 3.18
CA TYR A 513 -37.21 10.91 1.74
C TYR A 513 -38.47 10.29 1.12
N SER A 514 -39.38 11.15 0.67
CA SER A 514 -40.59 10.84 -0.08
C SER A 514 -40.82 11.88 -1.16
N LYS A 515 -41.79 11.61 -2.05
CA LYS A 515 -42.19 12.54 -3.12
C LYS A 515 -42.61 13.90 -2.57
N GLU A 516 -43.32 13.92 -1.44
CA GLU A 516 -43.86 15.11 -0.80
C GLU A 516 -42.79 15.93 -0.07
N ASN A 517 -41.69 15.28 0.32
CA ASN A 517 -40.61 15.88 1.10
C ASN A 517 -39.32 16.10 0.30
N CYS A 518 -39.32 15.83 -1.01
CA CYS A 518 -38.13 15.98 -1.84
C CYS A 518 -38.43 16.75 -3.13
N SER A 519 -37.44 17.51 -3.60
CA SER A 519 -37.49 18.19 -4.90
C SER A 519 -36.16 18.08 -5.63
N TRP A 520 -36.18 18.01 -6.96
CA TRP A 520 -34.97 18.02 -7.78
C TRP A 520 -34.41 19.44 -7.88
N VAL A 521 -33.14 19.62 -7.50
CA VAL A 521 -32.44 20.91 -7.59
C VAL A 521 -31.05 20.74 -8.22
N PRO A 522 -30.48 21.77 -8.87
CA PRO A 522 -29.10 21.73 -9.34
C PRO A 522 -28.11 21.50 -8.20
N LYS A 523 -27.02 20.77 -8.46
CA LYS A 523 -25.98 20.49 -7.45
C LYS A 523 -25.40 21.75 -6.80
N SER A 524 -25.34 22.86 -7.53
CA SER A 524 -24.91 24.18 -7.03
C SER A 524 -25.81 24.76 -5.94
N GLU A 525 -27.07 24.33 -5.86
CA GLU A 525 -28.05 24.78 -4.86
C GLU A 525 -28.06 23.88 -3.62
N LEU A 526 -27.61 22.63 -3.75
CA LEU A 526 -27.46 21.70 -2.62
C LEU A 526 -26.37 22.17 -1.63
N HIS A 527 -25.30 22.78 -2.14
CA HIS A 527 -24.14 23.20 -1.35
C HIS A 527 -24.32 24.56 -0.63
N LYS A 528 -25.45 25.25 -0.87
CA LYS A 528 -25.69 26.61 -0.33
C LYS A 528 -26.26 26.65 1.09
N ILE A 529 -26.59 25.52 1.71
CA ILE A 529 -27.48 25.53 2.87
C ILE A 529 -26.78 25.97 4.18
N HIS A 530 -25.48 25.71 4.37
CA HIS A 530 -24.76 26.29 5.52
C HIS A 530 -23.27 26.58 5.27
N GLY A 531 -22.71 26.25 4.09
CA GLY A 531 -21.33 26.60 3.73
C GLY A 531 -20.20 26.00 4.58
N MET A 532 -20.50 25.15 5.57
CA MET A 532 -19.51 24.67 6.56
C MET A 532 -18.95 23.27 6.27
N VAL A 533 -19.31 22.66 5.14
CA VAL A 533 -18.79 21.34 4.78
C VAL A 533 -17.28 21.44 4.51
N GLY A 534 -16.50 20.73 5.32
CA GLY A 534 -15.03 20.77 5.28
C GLY A 534 -14.38 21.65 6.35
N THR A 535 -15.16 22.35 7.18
CA THR A 535 -14.64 23.04 8.38
C THR A 535 -14.35 22.04 9.50
N ARG A 536 -13.51 22.44 10.45
CA ARG A 536 -13.17 21.61 11.61
C ARG A 536 -14.39 21.30 12.48
N LEU A 537 -15.27 22.28 12.69
CA LEU A 537 -16.52 22.12 13.41
C LEU A 537 -17.42 21.03 12.78
N TYR A 538 -17.55 21.05 11.46
CA TYR A 538 -18.30 20.01 10.73
C TYR A 538 -17.66 18.63 10.88
N GLY A 539 -16.32 18.56 10.88
CA GLY A 539 -15.58 17.34 11.17
C GLY A 539 -15.80 16.80 12.59
N LEU A 540 -15.86 17.68 13.59
CA LEU A 540 -16.12 17.31 14.99
C LEU A 540 -17.53 16.76 15.18
N TRP A 541 -18.54 17.43 14.60
CA TRP A 541 -19.92 16.94 14.59
C TRP A 541 -20.03 15.58 13.88
N THR A 542 -19.40 15.43 12.71
CA THR A 542 -19.41 14.17 11.95
C THR A 542 -18.82 13.03 12.78
N ASN A 543 -17.73 13.28 13.50
CA ASN A 543 -17.11 12.31 14.39
C ASN A 543 -18.00 11.95 15.59
N LEU A 544 -18.67 12.95 16.19
CA LEU A 544 -19.63 12.75 17.28
C LEU A 544 -20.77 11.81 16.84
N VAL A 545 -21.41 12.09 15.71
CA VAL A 545 -22.56 11.31 15.22
C VAL A 545 -22.14 9.92 14.72
N ARG A 546 -21.05 9.83 13.94
CA ARG A 546 -20.66 8.55 13.29
C ARG A 546 -19.90 7.60 14.20
N ASN A 547 -19.04 8.11 15.08
CA ASN A 547 -18.08 7.27 15.80
C ASN A 547 -18.41 7.15 17.30
N ILE A 548 -18.95 8.21 17.92
CA ILE A 548 -19.17 8.26 19.38
C ILE A 548 -20.60 7.83 19.75
N ALA A 549 -21.60 8.28 18.99
CA ALA A 549 -23.02 8.03 19.26
C ALA A 549 -23.65 6.90 18.43
N ASN A 550 -22.87 6.24 17.57
CA ASN A 550 -23.31 5.08 16.78
C ASN A 550 -23.04 3.77 17.54
N PRO A 551 -24.05 3.00 17.96
CA PRO A 551 -23.88 1.74 18.69
C PRO A 551 -23.07 0.67 17.95
N GLU A 552 -22.94 0.77 16.63
CA GLU A 552 -22.23 -0.19 15.77
C GLU A 552 -20.78 0.24 15.46
N SER A 553 -20.32 1.37 16.00
CA SER A 553 -18.94 1.84 15.84
C SER A 553 -18.00 1.15 16.83
N ASP A 554 -16.82 0.72 16.39
CA ASP A 554 -15.74 0.22 17.26
C ASP A 554 -15.28 1.26 18.31
N ALA A 555 -15.60 2.54 18.10
CA ALA A 555 -15.30 3.65 18.99
C ALA A 555 -16.50 4.10 19.85
N TYR A 556 -17.62 3.36 19.82
CA TYR A 556 -18.82 3.65 20.60
C TYR A 556 -18.53 3.65 22.10
N ARG A 557 -18.94 4.72 22.81
CA ARG A 557 -18.69 4.88 24.25
C ARG A 557 -19.96 4.78 25.12
N GLY A 558 -21.08 4.30 24.56
CA GLY A 558 -22.28 4.00 25.34
C GLY A 558 -23.17 5.19 25.71
N THR A 559 -22.83 6.42 25.32
CA THR A 559 -23.63 7.62 25.64
C THR A 559 -24.46 8.05 24.42
N PRO A 560 -25.80 8.14 24.50
CA PRO A 560 -26.66 8.57 23.39
C PRO A 560 -26.42 10.04 23.01
N ILE A 561 -26.87 10.44 21.82
CA ILE A 561 -26.91 11.84 21.37
C ILE A 561 -28.37 12.30 21.27
N ASP A 562 -28.62 13.57 21.56
CA ASP A 562 -29.89 14.22 21.28
C ASP A 562 -30.22 14.09 19.79
N ASP A 563 -31.44 13.65 19.46
CA ASP A 563 -31.87 13.45 18.08
C ASP A 563 -31.81 14.75 17.25
N ARG A 564 -31.96 15.92 17.90
CA ARG A 564 -31.79 17.23 17.28
C ARG A 564 -30.38 17.43 16.74
N TRP A 565 -29.36 16.91 17.43
CA TRP A 565 -27.95 17.03 17.07
C TRP A 565 -27.49 16.00 16.03
N ARG A 566 -28.38 15.09 15.59
CA ARG A 566 -28.17 14.30 14.37
C ARG A 566 -28.24 15.17 13.10
N ASN A 567 -28.71 16.42 13.21
CA ASN A 567 -28.68 17.42 12.15
C ASN A 567 -27.62 18.49 12.45
N PHE A 568 -26.69 18.72 11.51
CA PHE A 568 -25.61 19.69 11.69
C PHE A 568 -26.09 21.12 11.88
N ILE A 569 -27.17 21.55 11.20
CA ILE A 569 -27.67 22.93 11.28
C ILE A 569 -28.18 23.20 12.70
N LEU A 570 -28.94 22.26 13.28
CA LEU A 570 -29.48 22.41 14.62
C LEU A 570 -28.39 22.30 15.70
N PHE A 571 -27.41 21.41 15.49
CA PHE A 571 -26.20 21.39 16.31
C PHE A 571 -25.43 22.72 16.23
N TYR A 572 -25.33 23.32 15.04
CA TYR A 572 -24.64 24.59 14.81
C TYR A 572 -25.41 25.77 15.45
N GLU A 573 -26.74 25.77 15.40
CA GLU A 573 -27.57 26.74 16.13
C GLU A 573 -27.33 26.68 17.63
N ASP A 574 -27.16 25.47 18.18
CA ASP A 574 -27.00 25.28 19.62
C ASP A 574 -25.58 25.52 20.12
N MET A 575 -24.57 25.08 19.37
CA MET A 575 -23.17 25.05 19.83
C MET A 575 -22.20 25.77 18.90
N GLY A 576 -22.62 26.12 17.69
CA GLY A 576 -21.73 26.63 16.64
C GLY A 576 -21.21 28.03 16.90
N ASN A 577 -22.02 28.89 17.52
CA ASN A 577 -21.63 30.27 17.86
C ASN A 577 -20.59 30.33 18.99
N GLU A 578 -20.53 29.30 19.84
CA GLU A 578 -19.58 29.20 20.97
C GLU A 578 -18.28 28.46 20.59
N TYR A 579 -18.17 28.00 19.35
CA TYR A 579 -17.05 27.20 18.88
C TYR A 579 -15.85 28.07 18.48
N GLU A 580 -14.67 27.72 18.99
CA GLU A 580 -13.38 28.28 18.58
C GLU A 580 -12.47 27.18 18.02
N GLU A 581 -11.70 27.52 16.98
CA GLU A 581 -10.84 26.60 16.24
C GLU A 581 -9.80 25.94 17.17
N GLY A 582 -10.00 24.65 17.46
CA GLY A 582 -9.11 23.87 18.34
C GLY A 582 -9.77 23.33 19.61
N LYS A 583 -10.94 23.85 20.01
CA LYS A 583 -11.74 23.30 21.12
C LYS A 583 -12.36 21.95 20.74
N LEU A 584 -12.59 21.10 21.74
CA LEU A 584 -13.30 19.82 21.63
C LEU A 584 -14.57 19.86 22.49
N LEU A 585 -15.58 19.10 22.06
CA LEU A 585 -16.86 19.01 22.76
C LEU A 585 -16.73 18.00 23.92
N GLN A 586 -17.01 18.44 25.15
CA GLN A 586 -16.95 17.62 26.36
C GLN A 586 -18.32 17.56 27.07
N LEU A 587 -18.66 16.39 27.62
CA LEU A 587 -19.84 16.19 28.45
C LEU A 587 -19.63 16.79 29.84
N LYS A 588 -20.65 17.46 30.38
CA LYS A 588 -20.70 17.90 31.78
C LYS A 588 -21.03 16.73 32.71
N ASN A 589 -21.95 15.85 32.30
CA ASN A 589 -22.31 14.61 32.99
C ASN A 589 -22.26 13.42 32.03
N SER A 590 -21.45 12.41 32.37
CA SER A 590 -21.22 11.21 31.56
C SER A 590 -22.42 10.26 31.44
N SER A 591 -23.42 10.40 32.31
CA SER A 591 -24.61 9.54 32.35
C SER A 591 -25.79 10.10 31.55
N GLN A 592 -25.66 11.32 31.01
CA GLN A 592 -26.68 12.01 30.23
C GLN A 592 -26.24 12.12 28.76
N PRO A 593 -27.16 12.18 27.79
CA PRO A 593 -26.81 12.21 26.38
C PRO A 593 -26.06 13.49 25.99
N TYR A 594 -25.41 13.45 24.83
CA TYR A 594 -24.86 14.65 24.21
C TYR A 594 -25.99 15.58 23.77
N SER A 595 -26.15 16.69 24.49
CA SER A 595 -27.16 17.72 24.23
C SER A 595 -26.61 19.10 24.59
N LYS A 596 -27.31 20.16 24.18
CA LYS A 596 -26.93 21.55 24.47
C LYS A 596 -26.64 21.79 25.94
N ASP A 597 -27.53 21.31 26.81
CA ASP A 597 -27.45 21.58 28.24
C ASP A 597 -26.32 20.78 28.92
N ASN A 598 -25.98 19.61 28.36
CA ASN A 598 -25.01 18.67 28.92
C ASN A 598 -23.63 18.71 28.22
N CYS A 599 -23.40 19.62 27.29
CA CYS A 599 -22.12 19.74 26.58
C CYS A 599 -21.52 21.14 26.72
N GLN A 600 -20.19 21.21 26.61
CA GLN A 600 -19.44 22.47 26.57
C GLN A 600 -18.17 22.32 25.73
N TRP A 601 -17.72 23.42 25.15
CA TRP A 601 -16.46 23.48 24.41
C TRP A 601 -15.29 23.69 25.35
N VAL A 602 -14.32 22.78 25.32
CA VAL A 602 -13.11 22.85 26.17
C VAL A 602 -11.84 22.73 25.34
N TRP A 603 -10.77 23.35 25.82
CA TRP A 603 -9.43 23.11 25.32
C TRP A 603 -8.92 21.76 25.86
N GLN A 604 -8.29 20.96 25.01
CA GLN A 604 -7.80 19.65 25.42
C GLN A 604 -6.49 19.77 26.22
N HIS A 605 -6.58 19.73 27.55
CA HIS A 605 -5.41 19.68 28.42
C HIS A 605 -4.45 18.54 28.00
N GLY A 606 -3.16 18.89 27.83
CA GLY A 606 -2.10 17.92 27.59
C GLY A 606 -1.87 17.48 26.13
N LYS A 607 -2.61 18.01 25.14
CA LYS A 607 -2.33 17.76 23.70
C LYS A 607 -1.85 19.02 22.98
N GLN A 608 -0.60 19.40 23.23
CA GLN A 608 0.12 20.50 22.56
C GLN A 608 0.09 20.41 21.02
N GLN A 609 -0.18 19.22 20.46
CA GLN A 609 -0.25 18.93 19.02
C GLN A 609 -1.43 19.57 18.29
N ALA A 610 -2.42 20.13 19.01
CA ALA A 610 -3.62 20.71 18.43
C ALA A 610 -3.50 22.19 18.01
N HIS A 611 -2.49 22.91 18.52
CA HIS A 611 -2.29 24.34 18.23
C HIS A 611 -1.65 24.54 16.84
N PRO A 612 -2.10 25.50 15.99
CA PRO A 612 -1.60 25.69 14.61
C PRO A 612 -0.08 25.91 14.51
N LEU A 613 0.54 26.46 15.56
CA LEU A 613 1.99 26.69 15.62
C LEU A 613 2.78 25.48 16.18
N PHE A 614 2.14 24.33 16.38
CA PHE A 614 2.82 23.13 16.84
C PHE A 614 3.90 22.67 15.84
N GLY A 615 5.10 22.34 16.33
CA GLY A 615 6.25 21.99 15.49
C GLY A 615 6.99 23.18 14.85
N SER A 616 6.46 24.40 14.98
CA SER A 616 7.11 25.63 14.51
C SER A 616 8.41 25.94 15.27
N TYR A 617 9.17 26.92 14.80
CA TYR A 617 10.35 27.41 15.53
C TYR A 617 9.97 27.96 16.92
N LEU A 618 8.82 28.63 17.03
CA LEU A 618 8.29 29.13 18.30
C LEU A 618 7.96 27.97 19.26
N TYR A 619 7.40 26.87 18.76
CA TYR A 619 7.18 25.64 19.54
C TYR A 619 8.48 25.03 20.05
N LYS A 620 9.50 24.92 19.19
CA LYS A 620 10.82 24.40 19.57
C LYS A 620 11.47 25.29 20.64
N LEU A 621 11.29 26.59 20.56
CA LEU A 621 11.81 27.56 21.52
C LEU A 621 11.10 27.46 22.87
N TRP A 622 9.77 27.43 22.88
CA TRP A 622 8.96 27.20 24.07
C TRP A 622 9.32 25.87 24.75
N ARG A 623 9.38 24.77 23.99
CA ARG A 623 9.76 23.44 24.52
C ARG A 623 11.17 23.46 25.13
N ARG A 624 12.10 24.21 24.52
CA ARG A 624 13.44 24.40 25.07
C ARG A 624 13.41 25.14 26.40
N ILE A 625 12.65 26.23 26.50
CA ILE A 625 12.48 27.00 27.76
C ILE A 625 11.90 26.10 28.85
N VAL A 626 10.82 25.37 28.56
CA VAL A 626 10.22 24.42 29.50
C VAL A 626 11.21 23.32 29.91
N ASN A 627 12.01 22.81 28.98
CA ASN A 627 13.00 21.76 29.28
C ASN A 627 14.26 22.30 30.01
N GLU A 628 14.62 23.57 29.85
CA GLU A 628 15.72 24.20 30.58
C GLU A 628 15.28 24.65 31.99
N SER A 629 13.98 24.91 32.18
CA SER A 629 13.37 25.37 33.44
C SER A 629 12.81 24.24 34.31
N CYS A 630 12.18 23.21 33.72
CA CYS A 630 11.39 22.20 34.45
C CYS A 630 12.01 20.80 34.46
N ASN A 631 13.17 20.61 33.82
CA ASN A 631 13.84 19.30 33.77
C ASN A 631 15.22 19.35 34.43
N PRO A 632 15.34 18.91 35.70
CA PRO A 632 16.60 18.85 36.43
C PRO A 632 17.68 17.97 35.80
N GLN A 633 17.30 17.07 34.88
CA GLN A 633 18.23 16.17 34.17
C GLN A 633 18.78 16.79 32.87
N SER A 634 18.32 17.99 32.48
CA SER A 634 18.80 18.68 31.29
C SER A 634 20.22 19.23 31.50
N LYS A 635 21.11 19.03 30.51
CA LYS A 635 22.48 19.61 30.53
C LYS A 635 22.50 21.15 30.60
N ASN A 636 21.39 21.78 30.23
CA ASN A 636 21.22 23.24 30.25
C ASN A 636 20.23 23.68 31.35
N TYR A 637 19.99 22.85 32.37
CA TYR A 637 19.11 23.19 33.48
C TYR A 637 19.63 24.46 34.18
N ASN A 638 18.82 25.52 34.19
CA ASN A 638 19.20 26.83 34.70
C ASN A 638 18.51 27.20 36.02
N GLY A 639 17.72 26.28 36.59
CA GLY A 639 17.00 26.47 37.86
C GLY A 639 15.92 27.55 37.84
N SER A 640 15.51 28.03 36.66
CA SER A 640 14.43 29.02 36.55
C SER A 640 13.07 28.33 36.54
N GLU A 641 12.06 28.98 37.12
CA GLU A 641 10.68 28.49 37.11
C GLU A 641 9.90 29.07 35.90
N ILE A 642 8.80 28.41 35.52
CA ILE A 642 7.84 28.89 34.52
C ILE A 642 6.47 28.98 35.18
N CYS A 643 5.67 29.99 34.84
CA CYS A 643 4.33 30.10 35.40
C CYS A 643 3.42 28.98 34.88
N GLU A 644 2.41 28.62 35.68
CA GLU A 644 1.46 27.55 35.36
C GLU A 644 0.76 27.77 34.01
N ARG A 645 0.48 29.03 33.65
CA ARG A 645 -0.11 29.40 32.36
C ARG A 645 0.79 29.04 31.17
N TRP A 646 2.11 29.22 31.27
CA TRP A 646 3.05 28.94 30.19
C TRP A 646 3.56 27.49 30.15
N CYS A 647 3.13 26.65 31.08
CA CYS A 647 3.25 25.19 30.96
C CYS A 647 2.41 24.64 29.79
N ASP A 648 1.42 25.41 29.32
CA ASP A 648 0.67 25.12 28.10
C ASP A 648 1.16 25.98 26.92
N PHE A 649 1.45 25.32 25.80
CA PHE A 649 1.97 25.98 24.60
C PHE A 649 0.95 26.93 23.95
N ALA A 650 -0.35 26.61 24.02
CA ALA A 650 -1.39 27.45 23.43
C ALA A 650 -1.50 28.78 24.18
N LEU A 651 -1.49 28.73 25.51
CA LEU A 651 -1.55 29.93 26.36
C LEU A 651 -0.26 30.75 26.25
N PHE A 652 0.91 30.10 26.11
CA PHE A 652 2.14 30.80 25.75
C PHE A 652 2.03 31.53 24.39
N CYS A 653 1.35 30.93 23.41
CA CYS A 653 1.16 31.55 22.11
C CYS A 653 0.19 32.74 22.17
N GLU A 654 -0.88 32.67 22.95
CA GLU A 654 -1.77 33.82 23.18
C GLU A 654 -0.99 35.03 23.67
N ASP A 655 -0.05 34.81 24.59
CA ASP A 655 0.67 35.90 25.24
C ASP A 655 1.86 36.39 24.39
N MET A 656 2.56 35.50 23.68
CA MET A 656 3.87 35.82 23.08
C MET A 656 3.98 35.62 21.56
N ALA A 657 3.01 34.98 20.88
CA ALA A 657 3.17 34.65 19.46
C ALA A 657 3.01 35.86 18.53
N LEU A 658 2.13 36.80 18.85
CA LEU A 658 1.89 38.00 18.03
C LEU A 658 3.12 38.91 17.94
N THR A 659 3.93 38.95 19.00
CA THR A 659 5.12 39.82 19.11
C THR A 659 6.41 39.11 18.67
N TYR A 660 6.33 37.84 18.28
CA TYR A 660 7.49 37.04 17.90
C TYR A 660 7.96 37.28 16.45
N LYS A 661 9.28 37.43 16.26
CA LYS A 661 9.95 37.42 14.94
C LYS A 661 11.13 36.45 14.94
N LYS A 662 11.39 35.83 13.78
CA LYS A 662 12.49 34.85 13.61
C LYS A 662 13.84 35.50 13.95
N GLY A 663 14.59 34.89 14.87
CA GLY A 663 15.90 35.37 15.33
C GLY A 663 15.90 36.14 16.67
N LEU A 664 14.73 36.40 17.24
CA LEU A 664 14.60 36.97 18.60
C LEU A 664 14.75 35.90 19.69
N LYS A 665 15.25 36.30 20.85
CA LYS A 665 15.38 35.50 22.08
C LYS A 665 14.42 36.03 23.13
N LEU A 666 13.79 35.11 23.87
CA LEU A 666 13.00 35.47 25.04
C LEU A 666 13.95 35.76 26.20
N ILE A 667 13.86 36.94 26.80
CA ILE A 667 14.66 37.34 27.95
C ILE A 667 13.76 37.62 29.15
N LYS A 668 14.27 37.36 30.35
CA LYS A 668 13.60 37.75 31.60
C LYS A 668 13.93 39.21 31.93
N LEU A 669 12.91 39.99 32.27
CA LEU A 669 13.06 41.35 32.80
C LEU A 669 13.64 41.32 34.22
N ASN A 670 13.16 40.39 35.05
CA ASN A 670 13.72 40.09 36.36
C ASN A 670 14.17 38.63 36.42
N SER A 671 15.48 38.43 36.66
CA SER A 671 16.12 37.11 36.70
C SER A 671 15.59 36.18 37.78
N ASN A 672 15.03 36.72 38.87
CA ASN A 672 14.53 35.93 40.02
C ASN A 672 13.05 35.55 39.89
N MET A 673 12.33 36.11 38.93
CA MET A 673 10.93 35.81 38.68
C MET A 673 10.80 34.70 37.63
N PRO A 674 9.70 33.91 37.65
CA PRO A 674 9.49 32.85 36.67
C PRO A 674 9.32 33.41 35.26
N TYR A 675 9.47 32.55 34.25
CA TYR A 675 9.04 32.86 32.89
C TYR A 675 7.52 33.06 32.88
N SER A 676 7.08 34.27 32.58
CA SER A 676 5.68 34.68 32.54
C SER A 676 5.49 35.86 31.57
N PRO A 677 4.25 36.16 31.13
CA PRO A 677 3.96 37.27 30.22
C PRO A 677 4.49 38.60 30.73
N ASP A 678 4.31 38.85 32.03
CA ASP A 678 4.64 40.13 32.66
C ASP A 678 6.14 40.27 32.98
N ASN A 679 6.90 39.19 32.86
CA ASN A 679 8.33 39.15 33.20
C ASN A 679 9.23 38.82 32.00
N CYS A 680 8.68 38.68 30.79
CA CYS A 680 9.44 38.22 29.63
C CYS A 680 9.17 39.07 28.38
N GLU A 681 10.22 39.32 27.61
CA GLU A 681 10.11 40.05 26.35
C GLU A 681 11.04 39.48 25.26
N TRP A 682 10.70 39.75 24.00
CA TRP A 682 11.49 39.34 22.84
C TRP A 682 12.57 40.38 22.53
N LYS A 683 13.85 39.98 22.55
CA LYS A 683 14.99 40.84 22.15
C LYS A 683 15.88 40.19 21.11
N ASN A 684 16.48 40.99 20.24
CA ASN A 684 17.49 40.49 19.30
C ASN A 684 18.84 40.25 19.99
N ASN A 685 19.79 39.58 19.33
CA ASN A 685 21.10 39.26 19.93
C ASN A 685 21.90 40.51 20.38
N ARG A 686 21.67 41.68 19.79
CA ARG A 686 22.36 42.93 20.14
C ARG A 686 21.73 43.59 21.37
N GLU A 687 20.42 43.54 21.48
CA GLU A 687 19.62 44.04 22.62
C GLU A 687 19.71 43.10 23.84
N ALA A 688 19.73 41.78 23.61
CA ALA A 688 19.90 40.77 24.66
C ALA A 688 21.31 40.76 25.27
N ALA A 689 22.31 41.32 24.56
CA ALA A 689 23.68 41.47 25.04
C ALA A 689 23.93 42.80 25.80
N GLN A 690 22.95 43.69 25.88
CA GLN A 690 23.03 44.88 26.73
C GLN A 690 22.77 44.51 28.19
N THR A 691 23.77 43.89 28.82
CA THR A 691 23.86 43.76 30.27
C THR A 691 24.44 45.05 30.85
N HIS A 692 23.58 45.82 31.55
CA HIS A 692 23.89 47.00 32.38
C HIS A 692 24.89 48.03 31.81
N GLY A 693 25.15 48.03 30.50
CA GLY A 693 26.07 48.92 29.77
C GLY A 693 27.56 48.84 30.14
N MET A 694 27.95 48.00 31.11
CA MET A 694 29.26 48.11 31.78
C MET A 694 30.17 46.89 31.67
N VAL A 695 29.77 45.84 30.93
CA VAL A 695 30.53 44.57 30.83
C VAL A 695 31.96 44.73 30.31
N GLY A 696 32.22 45.77 29.50
CA GLY A 696 33.57 46.10 29.01
C GLY A 696 34.43 46.94 29.96
N THR A 697 33.87 47.47 31.06
CA THR A 697 34.57 48.42 31.93
C THR A 697 35.53 47.71 32.91
N LYS A 698 36.60 48.40 33.32
CA LYS A 698 37.51 47.91 34.37
C LYS A 698 36.79 47.64 35.69
N PHE A 699 35.79 48.46 36.02
CA PHE A 699 34.96 48.30 37.21
C PHE A 699 34.21 46.96 37.22
N TYR A 700 33.54 46.60 36.12
CA TYR A 700 32.84 45.31 36.02
C TYR A 700 33.82 44.13 36.08
N GLN A 701 34.98 44.25 35.45
CA GLN A 701 36.02 43.20 35.51
C GLN A 701 36.52 42.95 36.93
N ILE A 702 36.58 43.98 37.78
CA ILE A 702 36.95 43.85 39.20
C ILE A 702 35.88 43.04 39.95
N TRP A 703 34.60 43.39 39.81
CA TRP A 703 33.50 42.66 40.43
C TRP A 703 33.42 41.20 39.95
N ALA A 704 33.51 40.97 38.64
CA ALA A 704 33.40 39.63 38.06
C ALA A 704 34.51 38.69 38.56
N ARG A 705 35.75 39.21 38.68
CA ARG A 705 36.87 38.47 39.29
C ARG A 705 36.65 38.23 40.77
N LEU A 706 36.22 39.24 41.52
CA LEU A 706 35.94 39.13 42.94
C LEU A 706 34.89 38.03 43.19
N LYS A 707 33.78 38.03 42.46
CA LYS A 707 32.74 37.00 42.55
C LYS A 707 33.31 35.62 42.21
N HIS A 708 34.00 35.50 41.08
CA HIS A 708 34.55 34.22 40.64
C HIS A 708 35.52 33.59 41.65
N HIS A 709 36.44 34.38 42.22
CA HIS A 709 37.45 33.88 43.16
C HIS A 709 36.90 33.56 44.56
N ARG A 710 35.68 34.00 44.90
CA ARG A 710 35.11 33.84 46.25
C ARG A 710 33.87 32.96 46.29
N THR A 711 33.21 32.71 45.17
CA THR A 711 32.04 31.81 45.09
C THR A 711 32.33 30.48 44.41
N ASN A 712 33.54 30.28 43.86
CA ASN A 712 33.93 29.03 43.21
C ASN A 712 35.07 28.32 43.99
N PRO A 713 34.77 27.25 44.77
CA PRO A 713 35.77 26.51 45.54
C PRO A 713 36.85 25.82 44.71
N THR A 714 36.64 25.67 43.40
CA THR A 714 37.58 25.01 42.48
C THR A 714 38.55 25.98 41.79
N ALA A 715 38.43 27.29 42.05
CA ALA A 715 39.28 28.30 41.42
C ALA A 715 40.70 28.30 42.03
N LYS A 716 41.72 28.43 41.16
CA LYS A 716 43.15 28.35 41.53
C LYS A 716 43.61 29.36 42.60
N ASN A 717 42.88 30.47 42.77
CA ASN A 717 43.15 31.54 43.75
C ASN A 717 41.98 31.72 44.75
N TYR A 718 41.33 30.62 45.15
CA TYR A 718 40.30 30.66 46.19
C TYR A 718 40.94 30.97 47.55
N GLU A 719 40.70 32.17 48.05
CA GLU A 719 41.12 32.61 49.38
C GLU A 719 39.83 32.69 50.21
N GLY A 720 39.75 31.90 51.27
CA GLY A 720 38.51 31.49 51.97
C GLY A 720 37.67 32.60 52.64
N THR A 721 37.90 33.88 52.34
CA THR A 721 37.05 34.98 52.81
C THR A 721 35.82 35.11 51.91
N SER A 722 34.62 34.99 52.48
CA SER A 722 33.37 34.98 51.69
C SER A 722 32.96 36.36 51.18
N LEU A 723 32.21 36.41 50.07
CA LEU A 723 31.58 37.63 49.55
C LEU A 723 30.21 37.81 50.21
N CYS A 724 29.86 39.02 50.67
CA CYS A 724 28.56 39.25 51.28
C CYS A 724 27.41 38.95 50.29
N LYS A 725 26.25 38.53 50.80
CA LYS A 725 25.10 38.13 49.96
C LYS A 725 24.65 39.24 48.99
N SER A 726 24.71 40.50 49.43
CA SER A 726 24.31 41.66 48.62
C SER A 726 25.21 41.84 47.38
N TRP A 727 26.53 41.70 47.55
CA TRP A 727 27.52 41.91 46.48
C TRP A 727 27.66 40.75 45.51
N GLN A 728 26.89 39.67 45.69
CA GLN A 728 26.76 38.63 44.67
C GLN A 728 26.02 39.14 43.41
N MET A 729 25.31 40.26 43.50
CA MET A 729 24.69 40.97 42.37
C MET A 729 25.49 42.22 41.99
N PHE A 730 25.71 42.44 40.68
CA PHE A 730 26.51 43.57 40.19
C PHE A 730 25.88 44.93 40.49
N GLU A 731 24.55 45.05 40.39
CA GLU A 731 23.87 46.34 40.63
C GLU A 731 24.04 46.84 42.06
N ASN A 732 24.07 45.94 43.05
CA ASN A 732 24.29 46.31 44.44
C ASN A 732 25.75 46.71 44.69
N PHE A 733 26.70 45.96 44.12
CA PHE A 733 28.12 46.34 44.17
C PHE A 733 28.36 47.70 43.49
N LYS A 734 27.69 47.96 42.36
CA LYS A 734 27.74 49.23 41.64
C LYS A 734 27.14 50.36 42.48
N ALA A 735 25.94 50.18 43.05
CA ALA A 735 25.32 51.19 43.90
C ALA A 735 26.17 51.53 45.14
N ASP A 736 26.90 50.55 45.68
CA ASP A 736 27.73 50.77 46.86
C ASP A 736 29.11 51.37 46.56
N MET A 737 29.71 51.02 45.42
CA MET A 737 31.13 51.27 45.17
C MET A 737 31.43 52.06 43.90
N TYR A 738 30.47 52.31 43.01
CA TYR A 738 30.77 52.94 41.72
C TYR A 738 31.05 54.44 41.82
N ASP A 739 30.30 55.18 42.64
CA ASP A 739 30.45 56.64 42.75
C ASP A 739 31.82 57.05 43.31
N SER A 740 32.47 56.16 44.09
CA SER A 740 33.81 56.37 44.65
C SER A 740 34.93 55.73 43.83
N TYR A 741 34.63 55.11 42.68
CA TYR A 741 35.60 54.44 41.82
C TYR A 741 36.26 55.40 40.82
N GLN A 742 37.58 55.31 40.70
CA GLN A 742 38.35 55.95 39.62
C GLN A 742 39.13 54.91 38.82
N GLU A 743 39.29 55.15 37.52
CA GLU A 743 39.95 54.20 36.62
C GLU A 743 41.42 54.00 37.01
N GLY A 744 41.81 52.73 37.24
CA GLY A 744 43.14 52.35 37.74
C GLY A 744 43.19 51.98 39.23
N MET A 745 42.10 52.18 39.98
CA MET A 745 41.98 51.71 41.36
C MET A 745 41.70 50.20 41.46
N GLY A 746 42.17 49.59 42.54
CA GLY A 746 41.86 48.22 42.93
C GLY A 746 41.13 48.19 44.28
N LEU A 747 40.41 47.09 44.54
CA LEU A 747 39.63 46.92 45.77
C LEU A 747 40.51 46.34 46.88
N LYS A 748 40.62 47.02 48.02
CA LYS A 748 41.34 46.57 49.22
C LYS A 748 40.35 46.12 50.29
N LEU A 749 40.64 44.99 50.91
CA LEU A 749 39.94 44.51 52.11
C LEU A 749 40.53 45.18 53.37
N ILE A 750 39.66 45.66 54.26
CA ILE A 750 40.07 46.35 55.50
C ILE A 750 40.38 45.34 56.61
N ASP A 751 39.49 44.38 56.86
CA ASP A 751 39.63 43.31 57.84
C ASP A 751 39.57 41.92 57.14
N PRO A 752 40.69 41.15 57.12
CA PRO A 752 40.77 39.83 56.49
C PRO A 752 39.83 38.77 57.07
N SER A 753 39.32 38.96 58.29
CA SER A 753 38.44 38.01 58.97
C SER A 753 36.96 38.17 58.58
N LYS A 754 36.60 39.29 57.93
CA LYS A 754 35.23 39.64 57.57
C LYS A 754 34.98 39.53 56.06
N PRO A 755 33.73 39.27 55.63
CA PRO A 755 33.43 39.13 54.22
C PRO A 755 33.65 40.44 53.46
N TYR A 756 33.78 40.34 52.14
CA TYR A 756 33.80 41.51 51.27
C TYR A 756 32.41 42.16 51.27
N SER A 757 32.32 43.38 51.81
CA SER A 757 31.13 44.24 51.86
C SER A 757 31.52 45.71 51.77
N LYS A 758 30.55 46.60 51.62
CA LYS A 758 30.75 48.05 51.53
C LYS A 758 31.51 48.62 52.73
N GLU A 759 31.23 48.10 53.91
CA GLU A 759 31.79 48.54 55.18
C GLU A 759 33.20 47.99 55.42
N ASN A 760 33.61 46.95 54.68
CA ASN A 760 34.88 46.24 54.86
C ASN A 760 35.80 46.34 53.64
N CYS A 761 35.45 47.15 52.65
CA CYS A 761 36.22 47.31 51.42
C CYS A 761 36.35 48.78 51.04
N CYS A 762 37.51 49.17 50.52
CA CYS A 762 37.73 50.51 49.99
C CYS A 762 38.53 50.47 48.68
N TRP A 763 38.37 51.52 47.86
CA TRP A 763 39.19 51.70 46.66
C TRP A 763 40.55 52.26 47.03
N MET A 764 41.60 51.70 46.42
CA MET A 764 42.97 52.16 46.62
C MET A 764 43.72 52.14 45.30
N THR A 765 44.65 53.08 45.10
CA THR A 765 45.45 53.12 43.86
C THR A 765 46.35 51.89 43.77
N ARG A 766 46.71 51.50 42.55
CA ARG A 766 47.60 50.36 42.32
C ARG A 766 48.99 50.55 42.92
N CYS A 767 49.47 51.80 43.01
CA CYS A 767 50.74 52.14 43.66
C CYS A 767 50.68 51.94 45.18
N ASP A 768 49.54 52.23 45.80
CA ASP A 768 49.35 52.05 47.25
C ASP A 768 49.02 50.60 47.63
N LEU A 769 48.45 49.80 46.72
CA LEU A 769 48.23 48.34 46.88
C LEU A 769 49.52 47.53 46.90
N LEU A 770 50.60 48.06 46.33
CA LEU A 770 51.90 47.39 46.20
C LEU A 770 52.94 47.83 47.24
N LYS A 771 52.63 48.84 48.07
CA LYS A 771 53.48 49.23 49.21
C LYS A 771 53.36 48.15 50.31
N LYS A 772 54.30 47.19 50.32
CA LYS A 772 54.51 46.33 51.50
C LYS A 772 54.82 47.23 52.70
N HIS A 773 54.12 47.02 53.81
CA HIS A 773 54.56 47.56 55.09
C HIS A 773 55.99 47.06 55.37
N PRO A 774 56.89 47.91 55.90
CA PRO A 774 58.20 47.46 56.36
C PRO A 774 58.00 46.47 57.51
N ILE A 775 58.78 45.41 57.48
CA ILE A 775 58.99 44.51 58.61
C ILE A 775 59.52 45.39 59.75
N SER A 776 58.75 45.54 60.83
CA SER A 776 59.29 46.02 62.10
C SER A 776 59.95 44.84 62.79
N ASP A 777 61.27 44.79 62.69
CA ASP A 777 62.09 44.18 63.74
C ASP A 777 61.79 44.91 65.05
N SER A 778 61.32 44.16 66.05
CA SER A 778 61.55 44.52 67.45
C SER A 778 62.17 43.31 68.14
N LYS A 779 63.49 43.41 68.31
CA LYS A 779 64.18 42.88 69.49
C LYS A 779 63.50 43.50 70.72
N ASP A 780 62.85 42.68 71.53
CA ASP A 780 63.23 42.36 72.92
C ASP A 780 62.18 41.41 73.52
#